data_AF-A0AA39GZN3-F1
#
_entry.id   AF-A0AA39GZN3-F1
#
_cell.length_a   1.000
_cell.length_b   1.000
_cell.length_c   1.000
_cell.angle_alpha   90.00
_cell.angle_beta   90.00
_cell.angle_gamma   90.00
#
_symmetry.space_group_name_H-M   'P 1'
#
loop_
_entity.id
_entity.type
_entity.pdbx_description
1 polymer ?
#
loop_
_entity_poly.entity_id
_entity_poly.type
_entity_poly.pdbx_seq_one_letter_code
_entity_poly.pdbx_strand_id
1 'polypeptide(L)'
;MLLSIIILSVPFIAISEAVQTENTTVILGIPYAKAPLRTLRFEDPQPLSESDIDAVHKHSTCPQFSRGKIDLNAGQSEDCLYISLFLPKLISKEKKVNILAFFHNHELQIEEFAKYVQPNLALAVVSFREGPFGFFRGQLNGIRDMQMAIRVLKEELMPKYTIGGRMTIIAEGDAASLLSQIGDMEESVQYDQAVFLNGNKYVERMNTRKELVERNSERLLRGVECDLPSPLQSLDCLRTKTIKELQEGLNTMTFEEVHGAPFQPLIQSRFKNAVPTIVSSQSTLQSEYTSVDEFDSSYSYADFKRFLAYLISENDFANAALLRRLALYEYVHARGEKTDNYFLFEQSRKMIADKQFYTKTFQYVMDLNPTENNVWLMEYPLQDAMIQCFFSAKHEFNEQFCLRFTQYIVRFSTEGHRPTERGCDVQNPTWPALKSEKRDYFLVLKEDGEVEWDFDYHRRAIAFWDDLFPVMSKIELAGKRENPFEEVPDLTAYEEEDDIQLWHTQEVPDLTEEKAPGYDAYLLWKRQYGNVYTYWLGELPIVAVTDYKLMVSTFVQDGETFAGRYNNEYFTNRFRYGNYGVVETDGEVWREQRRFTLHVLRNFGLGKNVMQEKILDEVSSIFQKIDQDIEHEHGKIDITSCLEVCVGSIINGLLLGYRFDTPERLEEFEYLRRIISDFLRMAVSPMSAIVIVSTRFVQHLPVFKDVYQELMSNRDLLFNFFEKQIEEHEKEIDYSSSHEPSDYVEAYLREIHKGNGEDSRSSFSRIQLVNVLLDLWVAGMETTINTIAWGIIYILHNPDVQDKMHAEFDRVIGSDRLITTKDKNELIYLAAVINVFPDPYQFKPERFINDKGELIRIEELIPFSLGKRQCLGESLARMELFLVMANLFNRYKISPEADDKLPSTEKRAGITVQPHPFTCVMRKRF
;
A
#
# COMPACT_ATOMS: atom_id res chain seq x y z
N MET A 1 -17.92 59.20 52.67
CA MET A 1 -17.17 58.26 53.53
C MET A 1 -17.94 56.96 53.57
N LEU A 2 -17.37 55.88 53.03
CA LEU A 2 -17.96 54.54 53.05
C LEU A 2 -17.85 53.96 54.48
N LEU A 3 -18.92 53.41 55.06
CA LEU A 3 -19.47 52.06 54.83
C LEU A 3 -18.51 50.97 55.34
N SER A 4 -18.67 50.64 56.62
CA SER A 4 -17.94 49.59 57.34
C SER A 4 -18.95 48.59 57.92
N ILE A 5 -18.62 47.30 57.80
CA ILE A 5 -19.18 46.17 58.58
C ILE A 5 -20.68 45.90 58.34
N ILE A 6 -20.95 45.00 57.38
CA ILE A 6 -21.90 43.91 57.59
C ILE A 6 -21.13 42.62 57.33
N ILE A 7 -20.84 41.88 58.41
CA ILE A 7 -20.36 40.50 58.34
C ILE A 7 -21.60 39.64 58.14
N LEU A 8 -21.79 39.09 56.94
CA LEU A 8 -22.76 38.03 56.70
C LEU A 8 -22.03 36.68 56.69
N SER A 9 -22.31 35.89 57.72
CA SER A 9 -21.83 34.52 57.88
C SER A 9 -22.44 33.61 56.81
N VAL A 10 -21.60 33.18 55.87
CA VAL A 10 -21.86 31.95 55.10
C VAL A 10 -21.74 30.77 56.08
N PRO A 11 -22.65 29.79 56.07
CA PRO A 11 -22.62 28.70 57.05
C PRO A 11 -21.37 27.83 56.84
N PHE A 12 -20.50 27.82 57.85
CA PHE A 12 -19.48 26.79 58.00
C PHE A 12 -20.18 25.45 58.27
N ILE A 13 -20.46 24.70 57.21
CA ILE A 13 -20.77 23.28 57.33
C ILE A 13 -19.50 22.59 57.84
N ALA A 14 -19.64 21.75 58.86
CA ALA A 14 -18.52 21.06 59.48
C ALA A 14 -18.00 19.95 58.57
N ILE A 15 -17.10 20.28 57.63
CA ILE A 15 -16.38 19.31 56.81
C ILE A 15 -15.38 18.59 57.71
N SER A 16 -15.71 17.38 58.14
CA SER A 16 -14.99 16.66 59.21
C SER A 16 -13.65 16.03 58.79
N GLU A 17 -13.28 16.08 57.51
CA GLU A 17 -12.01 15.54 56.97
C GLU A 17 -11.34 16.44 55.91
N ALA A 18 -11.55 17.76 55.97
CA ALA A 18 -10.86 18.70 55.08
C ALA A 18 -9.38 18.86 55.47
N VAL A 19 -8.48 18.12 54.79
CA VAL A 19 -7.03 18.28 54.96
C VAL A 19 -6.61 19.62 54.36
N GLN A 20 -5.99 20.48 55.18
CA GLN A 20 -5.45 21.76 54.74
C GLN A 20 -3.92 21.71 54.65
N THR A 21 -3.39 21.92 53.45
CA THR A 21 -1.97 22.27 53.25
C THR A 21 -1.82 23.80 53.26
N GLU A 22 -0.62 24.34 53.05
CA GLU A 22 -0.42 25.81 53.09
C GLU A 22 -1.32 26.56 52.10
N ASN A 23 -1.43 26.08 50.86
CA ASN A 23 -2.13 26.78 49.76
C ASN A 23 -3.36 26.06 49.19
N THR A 24 -3.65 24.84 49.62
CA THR A 24 -4.72 23.99 49.06
C THR A 24 -5.74 23.57 50.13
N THR A 25 -7.01 23.52 49.75
CA THR A 25 -8.09 22.87 50.48
C THR A 25 -8.39 21.54 49.80
N VAL A 26 -8.20 20.43 50.51
CA VAL A 26 -8.47 19.08 49.99
C VAL A 26 -9.79 18.57 50.56
N ILE A 27 -10.66 18.07 49.68
CA ILE A 27 -11.92 17.41 50.04
C ILE A 27 -11.83 15.99 49.47
N LEU A 28 -11.71 15.01 50.35
CA LEU A 28 -11.56 13.61 49.97
C LEU A 28 -12.93 12.91 49.96
N GLY A 29 -13.09 11.89 49.12
CA GLY A 29 -14.18 10.92 49.26
C GLY A 29 -15.60 11.48 49.04
N ILE A 30 -15.78 12.38 48.07
CA ILE A 30 -17.10 12.86 47.63
C ILE A 30 -17.75 11.72 46.80
N PRO A 31 -18.85 11.09 47.25
CA PRO A 31 -19.47 10.01 46.48
C PRO A 31 -20.21 10.58 45.26
N TYR A 32 -20.03 9.98 44.08
CA TYR A 32 -20.73 10.40 42.84
C TYR A 32 -21.79 9.41 42.36
N ALA A 33 -21.82 8.21 42.94
CA ALA A 33 -22.81 7.18 42.68
C ALA A 33 -22.99 6.30 43.94
N LYS A 34 -24.09 5.55 44.00
CA LYS A 34 -24.30 4.57 45.07
C LYS A 34 -23.24 3.47 45.00
N ALA A 35 -22.71 3.09 46.17
CA ALA A 35 -21.78 1.99 46.33
C ALA A 35 -22.24 0.73 45.55
N PRO A 36 -21.43 0.18 44.61
CA PRO A 36 -21.80 -0.92 43.71
C PRO A 36 -21.77 -2.30 44.43
N LEU A 37 -22.30 -2.35 45.64
CA LEU A 37 -22.28 -3.51 46.53
C LEU A 37 -23.51 -4.41 46.32
N ARG A 38 -23.35 -5.70 46.61
CA ARG A 38 -24.42 -6.72 46.64
C ARG A 38 -25.20 -6.75 45.32
N THR A 39 -26.46 -6.31 45.32
CA THR A 39 -27.35 -6.28 44.14
C THR A 39 -26.96 -5.24 43.10
N LEU A 40 -26.19 -4.21 43.49
CA LEU A 40 -25.66 -3.20 42.56
C LEU A 40 -24.32 -3.62 41.93
N ARG A 41 -23.73 -4.75 42.35
CA ARG A 41 -22.54 -5.29 41.69
C ARG A 41 -22.92 -5.73 40.27
N PHE A 42 -22.09 -5.33 39.31
CA PHE A 42 -22.28 -5.47 37.86
C PHE A 42 -23.48 -4.69 37.27
N GLU A 43 -24.09 -3.78 38.04
CA GLU A 43 -25.12 -2.86 37.54
C GLU A 43 -24.52 -1.48 37.21
N ASP A 44 -25.24 -0.71 36.40
CA ASP A 44 -24.86 0.67 36.07
C ASP A 44 -24.87 1.58 37.31
N PRO A 45 -23.97 2.59 37.38
CA PRO A 45 -23.89 3.50 38.52
C PRO A 45 -25.23 4.19 38.75
N GLN A 46 -25.75 4.05 39.96
CA GLN A 46 -27.03 4.64 40.35
C GLN A 46 -26.80 6.04 40.94
N PRO A 47 -27.53 7.07 40.49
CA PRO A 47 -27.36 8.43 40.98
C PRO A 47 -27.72 8.55 42.46
N LEU A 48 -27.08 9.52 43.11
CA LEU A 48 -27.33 9.93 44.49
C LEU A 48 -28.30 11.12 44.53
N SER A 49 -28.79 11.48 45.72
CA SER A 49 -29.44 12.78 45.92
C SER A 49 -28.39 13.85 46.22
N GLU A 50 -28.67 15.12 45.90
CA GLU A 50 -27.78 16.26 46.20
C GLU A 50 -27.31 16.26 47.67
N SER A 51 -28.18 15.87 48.60
CA SER A 51 -27.87 15.78 50.04
C SER A 51 -26.97 14.61 50.45
N ASP A 52 -26.88 13.55 49.65
CA ASP A 52 -25.97 12.42 49.91
C ASP A 52 -24.54 12.71 49.42
N ILE A 53 -24.39 13.60 48.43
CA ILE A 53 -23.10 14.03 47.86
C ILE A 53 -22.35 14.97 48.81
N ASP A 54 -23.05 15.54 49.81
CA ASP A 54 -22.46 16.29 50.92
C ASP A 54 -21.82 15.41 52.02
N ALA A 55 -22.04 14.09 52.01
CA ALA A 55 -21.50 13.17 52.99
C ALA A 55 -20.05 12.78 52.68
N VAL A 56 -19.09 13.50 53.27
CA VAL A 56 -17.66 13.17 53.21
C VAL A 56 -17.39 11.87 53.98
N HIS A 57 -16.79 10.90 53.30
CA HIS A 57 -16.44 9.59 53.85
C HIS A 57 -14.95 9.28 53.69
N LYS A 58 -14.41 8.47 54.61
CA LYS A 58 -13.11 7.83 54.44
C LYS A 58 -13.19 6.89 53.22
N HIS A 59 -12.67 7.35 52.09
CA HIS A 59 -12.80 6.64 50.82
C HIS A 59 -11.75 5.53 50.66
N SER A 60 -12.12 4.57 49.80
CA SER A 60 -11.26 3.53 49.25
C SER A 60 -11.12 3.73 47.75
N THR A 61 -10.01 3.28 47.16
CA THR A 61 -9.90 3.15 45.70
C THR A 61 -10.55 1.85 45.21
N CYS A 62 -10.91 1.78 43.94
CA CYS A 62 -11.46 0.56 43.37
C CYS A 62 -10.38 -0.54 43.28
N PRO A 63 -10.76 -1.84 43.31
CA PRO A 63 -9.80 -2.92 43.21
C PRO A 63 -9.06 -2.86 41.87
N GLN A 64 -7.74 -2.76 41.91
CA GLN A 64 -6.93 -2.58 40.71
C GLN A 64 -6.78 -3.88 39.93
N PHE A 65 -6.67 -3.76 38.61
CA PHE A 65 -6.64 -4.91 37.70
C PHE A 65 -5.42 -4.85 36.79
N SER A 66 -4.43 -5.73 37.01
CA SER A 66 -3.22 -5.85 36.18
C SER A 66 -2.92 -7.32 35.86
N ARG A 67 -2.41 -7.58 34.65
CA ARG A 67 -2.14 -8.92 34.07
C ARG A 67 -3.28 -9.94 34.26
N GLY A 68 -4.53 -9.47 34.14
CA GLY A 68 -5.74 -10.29 34.31
C GLY A 68 -6.10 -10.65 35.75
N LYS A 69 -5.37 -10.14 36.74
CA LYS A 69 -5.53 -10.42 38.17
C LYS A 69 -5.98 -9.18 38.92
N ILE A 70 -6.70 -9.38 40.02
CA ILE A 70 -7.00 -8.31 40.98
C ILE A 70 -5.79 -8.18 41.92
N ASP A 71 -5.17 -7.01 42.00
CA ASP A 71 -4.12 -6.71 42.96
C ASP A 71 -4.71 -6.01 44.19
N LEU A 72 -4.94 -6.78 45.26
CA LEU A 72 -5.60 -6.34 46.48
C LEU A 72 -4.63 -5.70 47.48
N ASN A 73 -4.37 -4.41 47.29
CA ASN A 73 -3.60 -3.61 48.22
C ASN A 73 -4.47 -3.09 49.39
N ALA A 74 -3.82 -2.79 50.52
CA ALA A 74 -4.49 -2.27 51.70
C ALA A 74 -5.12 -0.89 51.41
N GLY A 75 -6.44 -0.79 51.51
CA GLY A 75 -7.18 0.45 51.25
C GLY A 75 -8.15 0.39 50.06
N GLN A 76 -8.10 -0.67 49.24
CA GLN A 76 -9.07 -0.89 48.17
C GLN A 76 -10.41 -1.48 48.67
N SER A 77 -11.51 -1.16 48.00
CA SER A 77 -12.87 -1.65 48.30
C SER A 77 -13.73 -1.61 47.03
N GLU A 78 -14.84 -2.38 46.99
CA GLU A 78 -15.88 -2.16 45.98
C GLU A 78 -16.70 -0.88 46.24
N ASP A 79 -16.73 -0.41 47.48
CA ASP A 79 -17.23 0.92 47.80
C ASP A 79 -16.13 1.93 47.47
N CYS A 80 -16.12 2.41 46.22
CA CYS A 80 -15.01 3.18 45.65
C CYS A 80 -15.41 4.27 44.63
N LEU A 81 -16.70 4.51 44.41
CA LEU A 81 -17.20 5.48 43.43
C LEU A 81 -17.15 6.91 44.00
N TYR A 82 -15.93 7.39 44.21
CA TYR A 82 -15.61 8.67 44.85
C TYR A 82 -14.79 9.61 43.95
N ILE A 83 -14.95 10.91 44.22
CA ILE A 83 -14.12 12.01 43.72
C ILE A 83 -13.36 12.62 44.90
N SER A 84 -12.05 12.85 44.73
CA SER A 84 -11.23 13.65 45.64
C SER A 84 -10.83 14.96 44.96
N LEU A 85 -11.16 16.09 45.58
CA LEU A 85 -11.11 17.44 44.98
C LEU A 85 -10.08 18.32 45.70
N PHE A 86 -9.23 18.99 44.91
CA PHE A 86 -8.14 19.84 45.38
C PHE A 86 -8.37 21.27 44.89
N LEU A 87 -8.70 22.16 45.82
CA LEU A 87 -9.11 23.53 45.54
C LEU A 87 -8.04 24.55 45.96
N PRO A 88 -7.73 25.56 45.14
CA PRO A 88 -6.83 26.64 45.54
C PRO A 88 -7.44 27.51 46.63
N LYS A 89 -6.71 27.78 47.73
CA LYS A 89 -7.14 28.73 48.77
C LYS A 89 -7.15 30.18 48.27
N LEU A 90 -6.27 30.50 47.33
CA LEU A 90 -6.14 31.83 46.72
C LEU A 90 -6.64 31.76 45.27
N ILE A 91 -7.83 32.29 45.01
CA ILE A 91 -8.42 32.33 43.67
C ILE A 91 -7.93 33.57 42.92
N SER A 92 -7.55 33.40 41.65
CA SER A 92 -7.19 34.52 40.77
C SER A 92 -8.38 35.48 40.56
N LYS A 93 -8.12 36.79 40.65
CA LYS A 93 -9.14 37.82 40.37
C LYS A 93 -9.36 38.07 38.89
N GLU A 94 -8.45 37.61 38.02
CA GLU A 94 -8.44 37.91 36.58
C GLU A 94 -8.79 36.70 35.71
N LYS A 95 -8.45 35.48 36.17
CA LYS A 95 -8.70 34.23 35.44
C LYS A 95 -9.64 33.33 36.24
N LYS A 96 -10.59 32.69 35.56
CA LYS A 96 -11.43 31.65 36.16
C LYS A 96 -10.58 30.42 36.54
N VAL A 97 -11.02 29.70 37.57
CA VAL A 97 -10.43 28.41 37.95
C VAL A 97 -10.86 27.34 36.96
N ASN A 98 -9.90 26.70 36.29
CA ASN A 98 -10.11 25.49 35.49
C ASN A 98 -9.97 24.24 36.39
N ILE A 99 -10.39 23.08 35.90
CA ILE A 99 -10.22 21.80 36.61
C ILE A 99 -9.53 20.76 35.71
N LEU A 100 -8.53 20.07 36.25
CA LEU A 100 -7.89 18.90 35.64
C LEU A 100 -8.33 17.65 36.41
N ALA A 101 -9.12 16.79 35.76
CA ALA A 101 -9.71 15.60 36.34
C ALA A 101 -8.97 14.33 35.90
N PHE A 102 -8.25 13.72 36.85
CA PHE A 102 -7.48 12.50 36.69
C PHE A 102 -8.36 11.27 36.96
N PHE A 103 -8.43 10.35 36.00
CA PHE A 103 -9.12 9.07 36.15
C PHE A 103 -8.08 7.97 36.45
N HIS A 104 -8.00 7.54 37.71
CA HIS A 104 -7.08 6.50 38.14
C HIS A 104 -7.54 5.83 39.46
N ASN A 105 -7.04 4.61 39.72
CA ASN A 105 -7.37 3.81 40.91
C ASN A 105 -6.17 3.61 41.88
N HIS A 106 -5.07 4.34 41.70
CA HIS A 106 -3.90 4.27 42.61
C HIS A 106 -4.12 5.07 43.90
N GLU A 107 -3.43 4.67 44.97
CA GLU A 107 -3.42 5.41 46.24
C GLU A 107 -2.81 6.82 46.07
N LEU A 108 -3.40 7.79 46.77
CA LEU A 108 -3.18 9.21 46.54
C LEU A 108 -2.25 9.83 47.60
N GLN A 109 -1.03 10.19 47.22
CA GLN A 109 -0.13 10.99 48.07
C GLN A 109 -0.58 12.46 48.07
N ILE A 110 -1.41 12.83 49.06
CA ILE A 110 -2.09 14.14 49.16
C ILE A 110 -1.11 15.31 49.04
N GLU A 111 0.03 15.26 49.74
CA GLU A 111 1.01 16.35 49.79
C GLU A 111 1.71 16.55 48.44
N GLU A 112 2.12 15.46 47.79
CA GLU A 112 2.74 15.48 46.46
C GLU A 112 1.76 15.96 45.37
N PHE A 113 0.52 15.51 45.41
CA PHE A 113 -0.48 15.90 44.42
C PHE A 113 -0.93 17.37 44.59
N ALA A 114 -1.01 17.86 45.83
CA ALA A 114 -1.43 19.23 46.14
C ALA A 114 -0.47 20.31 45.61
N LYS A 115 0.80 19.98 45.27
CA LYS A 115 1.78 20.94 44.74
C LYS A 115 1.45 21.47 43.34
N TYR A 116 0.60 20.77 42.59
CA TYR A 116 0.17 21.16 41.24
C TYR A 116 -1.06 22.09 41.21
N VAL A 117 -1.68 22.36 42.36
CA VAL A 117 -2.81 23.28 42.49
C VAL A 117 -2.33 24.72 42.33
N GLN A 118 -3.02 25.51 41.50
CA GLN A 118 -2.65 26.90 41.19
C GLN A 118 -3.87 27.83 41.36
N PRO A 119 -3.69 29.16 41.49
CA PRO A 119 -4.81 30.11 41.66
C PRO A 119 -5.90 30.10 40.57
N ASN A 120 -5.62 29.46 39.43
CA ASN A 120 -6.51 29.26 38.30
C ASN A 120 -6.64 27.77 37.86
N LEU A 121 -6.19 26.83 38.69
CA LEU A 121 -6.28 25.38 38.45
C LEU A 121 -6.61 24.61 39.74
N ALA A 122 -7.80 24.02 39.78
CA ALA A 122 -8.18 22.96 40.70
C ALA A 122 -7.86 21.59 40.07
N LEU A 123 -7.72 20.56 40.91
CA LEU A 123 -7.51 19.17 40.45
C LEU A 123 -8.63 18.29 41.02
N ALA A 124 -9.03 17.27 40.28
CA ALA A 124 -9.88 16.19 40.77
C ALA A 124 -9.23 14.84 40.49
N VAL A 125 -9.43 13.89 41.40
CA VAL A 125 -9.08 12.48 41.26
C VAL A 125 -10.37 11.68 41.28
N VAL A 126 -10.55 10.79 40.31
CA VAL A 126 -11.78 10.00 40.11
C VAL A 126 -11.42 8.52 40.04
N SER A 127 -11.97 7.72 40.95
CA SER A 127 -11.91 6.26 40.91
C SER A 127 -13.14 5.67 40.23
N PHE A 128 -12.98 4.54 39.53
CA PHE A 128 -14.01 3.91 38.69
C PHE A 128 -13.80 2.39 38.61
N ARG A 129 -14.83 1.60 38.28
CA ARG A 129 -14.69 0.13 38.23
C ARG A 129 -13.90 -0.36 37.02
N GLU A 130 -12.95 -1.24 37.28
CA GLU A 130 -12.11 -1.90 36.28
C GLU A 130 -12.33 -3.43 36.23
N GLY A 131 -11.70 -4.08 35.25
CA GLY A 131 -11.71 -5.54 35.10
C GLY A 131 -13.12 -6.14 35.10
N PRO A 132 -13.38 -7.24 35.81
CA PRO A 132 -14.71 -7.87 35.82
C PRO A 132 -15.77 -7.00 36.51
N PHE A 133 -15.41 -6.05 37.40
CA PHE A 133 -16.41 -5.20 38.07
C PHE A 133 -16.97 -4.12 37.15
N GLY A 134 -16.18 -3.65 36.17
CA GLY A 134 -16.59 -2.67 35.17
C GLY A 134 -17.08 -3.25 33.85
N PHE A 135 -16.60 -4.46 33.47
CA PHE A 135 -16.66 -4.97 32.09
C PHE A 135 -16.99 -6.47 31.96
N PHE A 136 -17.64 -7.09 32.96
CA PHE A 136 -18.08 -8.49 32.84
C PHE A 136 -18.99 -8.68 31.61
N ARG A 137 -18.73 -9.72 30.80
CA ARG A 137 -19.42 -9.98 29.52
C ARG A 137 -19.50 -8.77 28.56
N GLY A 138 -18.56 -7.83 28.67
CA GLY A 138 -18.51 -6.66 27.79
C GLY A 138 -19.49 -5.54 28.14
N GLN A 139 -20.09 -5.58 29.34
CA GLN A 139 -20.88 -4.47 29.87
C GLN A 139 -20.03 -3.20 30.00
N LEU A 140 -20.69 -2.04 30.08
CA LEU A 140 -20.05 -0.72 30.03
C LEU A 140 -20.08 0.01 31.38
N ASN A 141 -20.19 -0.74 32.50
CA ASN A 141 -20.41 -0.15 33.81
C ASN A 141 -19.26 0.79 34.21
N GLY A 142 -18.00 0.41 33.96
CA GLY A 142 -16.83 1.24 34.25
C GLY A 142 -16.75 2.53 33.42
N ILE A 143 -17.19 2.50 32.15
CA ILE A 143 -17.27 3.72 31.33
C ILE A 143 -18.43 4.62 31.80
N ARG A 144 -19.56 4.02 32.21
CA ARG A 144 -20.68 4.76 32.80
C ARG A 144 -20.34 5.37 34.16
N ASP A 145 -19.47 4.74 34.95
CA ASP A 145 -18.91 5.34 36.17
C ASP A 145 -18.17 6.64 35.83
N MET A 146 -17.29 6.61 34.83
CA MET A 146 -16.59 7.81 34.34
C MET A 146 -17.58 8.88 33.84
N GLN A 147 -18.60 8.51 33.05
CA GLN A 147 -19.62 9.44 32.58
C GLN A 147 -20.40 10.10 33.73
N MET A 148 -20.77 9.32 34.75
CA MET A 148 -21.45 9.84 35.95
C MET A 148 -20.55 10.82 36.71
N ALA A 149 -19.28 10.48 36.92
CA ALA A 149 -18.32 11.36 37.58
C ALA A 149 -18.08 12.66 36.80
N ILE A 150 -17.98 12.60 35.46
CA ILE A 150 -17.89 13.80 34.60
C ILE A 150 -19.14 14.68 34.75
N ARG A 151 -20.34 14.07 34.81
CA ARG A 151 -21.61 14.78 35.01
C ARG A 151 -21.66 15.48 36.37
N VAL A 152 -21.38 14.75 37.47
CA VAL A 152 -21.35 15.30 38.83
C VAL A 152 -20.27 16.39 38.98
N LEU A 153 -19.09 16.22 38.38
CA LEU A 153 -18.05 17.26 38.35
C LEU A 153 -18.58 18.54 37.67
N LYS A 154 -19.15 18.43 36.48
CA LYS A 154 -19.53 19.59 35.64
C LYS A 154 -20.81 20.29 36.11
N GLU A 155 -21.81 19.52 36.54
CA GLU A 155 -23.17 20.01 36.84
C GLU A 155 -23.36 20.37 38.32
N GLU A 156 -22.63 19.72 39.24
CA GLU A 156 -22.81 19.92 40.68
C GLU A 156 -21.58 20.54 41.36
N LEU A 157 -20.42 19.88 41.28
CA LEU A 157 -19.23 20.27 42.04
C LEU A 157 -18.61 21.57 41.50
N MET A 158 -18.50 21.73 40.18
CA MET A 158 -17.95 22.94 39.57
C MET A 158 -18.76 24.20 39.96
N PRO A 159 -20.11 24.24 39.84
CA PRO A 159 -20.91 25.35 40.36
C PRO A 159 -20.76 25.56 41.88
N LYS A 160 -20.84 24.48 42.68
CA LYS A 160 -20.76 24.51 44.16
C LYS A 160 -19.47 25.14 44.66
N TYR A 161 -18.33 24.84 44.03
CA TYR A 161 -17.01 25.37 44.40
C TYR A 161 -16.55 26.56 43.54
N THR A 162 -17.47 27.20 42.79
CA THR A 162 -17.20 28.40 41.96
C THR A 162 -16.13 28.18 40.87
N ILE A 163 -15.99 26.95 40.39
CA ILE A 163 -15.07 26.57 39.29
C ILE A 163 -15.75 26.89 37.95
N GLY A 164 -15.58 28.13 37.47
CA GLY A 164 -16.23 28.60 36.25
C GLY A 164 -15.45 28.42 34.94
N GLY A 165 -14.27 27.80 34.98
CA GLY A 165 -13.36 27.59 33.84
C GLY A 165 -13.65 26.31 33.04
N ARG A 166 -12.63 25.82 32.33
CA ARG A 166 -12.67 24.58 31.55
C ARG A 166 -12.41 23.34 32.41
N MET A 167 -12.89 22.21 31.95
CA MET A 167 -12.57 20.87 32.44
C MET A 167 -11.72 20.12 31.42
N THR A 168 -10.48 19.82 31.82
CA THR A 168 -9.61 18.87 31.12
C THR A 168 -9.73 17.51 31.79
N ILE A 169 -9.98 16.45 31.03
CA ILE A 169 -9.91 15.07 31.54
C ILE A 169 -8.55 14.44 31.17
N ILE A 170 -7.98 13.64 32.07
CA ILE A 170 -6.69 12.98 31.87
C ILE A 170 -6.68 11.55 32.42
N ALA A 171 -6.06 10.63 31.68
CA ALA A 171 -5.84 9.24 32.06
C ALA A 171 -4.58 8.68 31.36
N GLU A 172 -4.06 7.55 31.85
CA GLU A 172 -2.95 6.79 31.22
C GLU A 172 -3.35 5.32 30.97
N GLY A 173 -2.77 4.70 29.94
CA GLY A 173 -2.90 3.26 29.67
C GLY A 173 -4.33 2.78 29.39
N ASP A 174 -4.75 1.71 30.09
CA ASP A 174 -6.09 1.13 29.95
C ASP A 174 -7.19 2.16 30.32
N ALA A 175 -6.95 3.00 31.33
CA ALA A 175 -7.87 4.08 31.71
C ALA A 175 -8.02 5.14 30.59
N ALA A 176 -6.95 5.50 29.89
CA ALA A 176 -7.02 6.39 28.72
C ALA A 176 -7.77 5.75 27.54
N SER A 177 -7.54 4.44 27.34
CA SER A 177 -8.22 3.66 26.31
C SER A 177 -9.73 3.54 26.55
N LEU A 178 -10.17 3.49 27.82
CA LEU A 178 -11.57 3.57 28.22
C LEU A 178 -12.14 4.99 28.09
N LEU A 179 -11.44 5.99 28.64
CA LEU A 179 -11.90 7.38 28.70
C LEU A 179 -12.07 7.98 27.29
N SER A 180 -11.22 7.61 26.33
CA SER A 180 -11.31 8.02 24.92
C SER A 180 -12.52 7.45 24.17
N GLN A 181 -13.20 6.41 24.69
CA GLN A 181 -14.44 5.85 24.11
C GLN A 181 -15.70 6.63 24.53
N ILE A 182 -15.63 7.46 25.57
CA ILE A 182 -16.79 8.24 26.07
C ILE A 182 -17.36 9.16 24.98
N GLY A 183 -16.50 9.78 24.17
CA GLY A 183 -16.90 10.67 23.08
C GLY A 183 -17.72 10.00 21.96
N ASP A 184 -17.72 8.66 21.88
CA ASP A 184 -18.47 7.89 20.89
C ASP A 184 -19.89 7.50 21.38
N MET A 185 -20.18 7.60 22.69
CA MET A 185 -21.45 7.13 23.27
C MET A 185 -22.66 8.00 22.86
N GLU A 186 -23.87 7.46 22.98
CA GLU A 186 -25.10 8.22 22.67
C GLU A 186 -25.44 9.27 23.74
N GLU A 187 -25.16 8.98 25.00
CA GLU A 187 -25.24 9.96 26.09
C GLU A 187 -23.98 10.83 26.12
N SER A 188 -24.03 11.97 25.44
CA SER A 188 -22.93 12.94 25.43
C SER A 188 -22.72 13.59 26.79
N VAL A 189 -21.55 13.40 27.40
CA VAL A 189 -21.07 14.21 28.54
C VAL A 189 -20.14 15.31 28.06
N GLN A 190 -20.16 16.48 28.71
CA GLN A 190 -19.43 17.67 28.26
C GLN A 190 -18.13 17.90 29.05
N TYR A 191 -17.00 17.72 28.38
CA TYR A 191 -15.66 18.16 28.79
C TYR A 191 -15.07 19.08 27.71
N ASP A 192 -14.12 19.93 28.09
CA ASP A 192 -13.62 21.00 27.21
C ASP A 192 -12.31 20.61 26.52
N GLN A 193 -11.51 19.72 27.12
CA GLN A 193 -10.19 19.29 26.67
C GLN A 193 -9.89 17.86 27.15
N ALA A 194 -9.00 17.14 26.46
CA ALA A 194 -8.56 15.80 26.87
C ALA A 194 -7.04 15.61 26.79
N VAL A 195 -6.51 14.73 27.64
CA VAL A 195 -5.12 14.26 27.61
C VAL A 195 -5.13 12.74 27.77
N PHE A 196 -4.77 12.02 26.70
CA PHE A 196 -4.74 10.56 26.67
C PHE A 196 -3.30 10.07 26.59
N LEU A 197 -2.81 9.50 27.69
CA LEU A 197 -1.41 9.09 27.81
C LEU A 197 -1.27 7.59 27.53
N ASN A 198 -0.44 7.23 26.55
CA ASN A 198 -0.16 5.84 26.16
C ASN A 198 -1.39 4.90 26.08
N GLY A 199 -2.51 5.40 25.57
CA GLY A 199 -3.76 4.65 25.51
C GLY A 199 -4.84 5.40 24.77
N ASN A 200 -5.60 4.68 23.95
CA ASN A 200 -6.71 5.21 23.16
C ASN A 200 -7.61 4.04 22.69
N LYS A 201 -8.80 4.36 22.16
CA LYS A 201 -9.82 3.38 21.76
C LYS A 201 -9.41 2.38 20.65
N TYR A 202 -8.30 2.58 19.95
CA TYR A 202 -7.80 1.65 18.92
C TYR A 202 -6.71 0.71 19.40
N VAL A 203 -6.17 0.89 20.62
CA VAL A 203 -5.23 -0.07 21.23
C VAL A 203 -5.98 -1.39 21.45
N GLU A 204 -5.55 -2.47 20.78
CA GLU A 204 -6.28 -3.77 20.75
C GLU A 204 -6.44 -4.36 22.18
N ARG A 205 -5.56 -3.94 23.10
CA ARG A 205 -5.62 -4.28 24.54
C ARG A 205 -6.96 -4.00 25.21
N MET A 206 -7.69 -2.97 24.76
CA MET A 206 -9.02 -2.58 25.28
C MET A 206 -10.09 -2.53 24.18
N ASN A 207 -9.82 -3.16 23.03
CA ASN A 207 -10.71 -3.25 21.87
C ASN A 207 -10.56 -4.61 21.17
N THR A 208 -11.38 -5.60 21.56
CA THR A 208 -11.28 -6.99 21.09
C THR A 208 -12.62 -7.59 20.62
N ARG A 209 -12.54 -8.82 20.09
CA ARG A 209 -13.67 -9.60 19.60
C ARG A 209 -14.60 -10.06 20.74
N LYS A 210 -15.91 -9.99 20.49
CA LYS A 210 -16.95 -10.39 21.44
C LYS A 210 -16.78 -11.82 21.98
N GLU A 211 -16.40 -12.75 21.11
CA GLU A 211 -16.23 -14.16 21.43
C GLU A 211 -15.13 -14.40 22.48
N LEU A 212 -14.10 -13.53 22.53
CA LEU A 212 -13.03 -13.62 23.52
C LEU A 212 -13.51 -13.11 24.89
N VAL A 213 -14.25 -11.99 24.91
CA VAL A 213 -14.83 -11.41 26.12
C VAL A 213 -15.85 -12.36 26.77
N GLU A 214 -16.69 -13.02 25.95
CA GLU A 214 -17.63 -14.04 26.43
C GLU A 214 -16.87 -15.27 27.00
N ARG A 215 -15.87 -15.80 26.27
CA ARG A 215 -15.04 -16.93 26.72
C ARG A 215 -14.30 -16.65 28.04
N ASN A 216 -13.74 -15.46 28.21
CA ASN A 216 -13.07 -15.06 29.45
C ASN A 216 -14.06 -14.93 30.62
N SER A 217 -15.26 -14.42 30.35
CA SER A 217 -16.35 -14.36 31.33
C SER A 217 -16.83 -15.75 31.76
N GLU A 218 -16.90 -16.73 30.85
CA GLU A 218 -17.21 -18.13 31.15
C GLU A 218 -16.08 -18.86 31.90
N ARG A 219 -14.82 -18.52 31.64
CA ARG A 219 -13.67 -19.03 32.40
C ARG A 219 -13.72 -18.54 33.84
N LEU A 220 -14.01 -17.25 34.07
CA LEU A 220 -14.23 -16.72 35.42
C LEU A 220 -15.40 -17.42 36.13
N LEU A 221 -16.54 -17.60 35.45
CA LEU A 221 -17.70 -18.30 36.01
C LEU A 221 -17.35 -19.73 36.47
N ARG A 222 -16.59 -20.49 35.68
CA ARG A 222 -16.10 -21.82 36.06
C ARG A 222 -15.10 -21.77 37.23
N GLY A 223 -14.15 -20.84 37.19
CA GLY A 223 -13.13 -20.67 38.23
C GLY A 223 -13.68 -20.31 39.62
N VAL A 224 -14.92 -19.83 39.71
CA VAL A 224 -15.61 -19.52 40.98
C VAL A 224 -16.87 -20.36 41.23
N GLU A 225 -17.10 -21.42 40.45
CA GLU A 225 -18.26 -22.34 40.57
C GLU A 225 -19.63 -21.63 40.41
N CYS A 226 -19.76 -20.75 39.42
CA CYS A 226 -20.97 -20.00 39.08
C CYS A 226 -21.47 -20.24 37.63
N ASP A 227 -21.00 -21.28 36.94
CA ASP A 227 -21.40 -21.68 35.58
C ASP A 227 -22.77 -22.38 35.52
N LEU A 228 -23.78 -21.71 36.08
CA LEU A 228 -25.16 -22.17 36.17
C LEU A 228 -25.91 -22.09 34.82
N PRO A 229 -26.99 -22.89 34.61
CA PRO A 229 -27.68 -23.00 33.32
C PRO A 229 -28.37 -21.71 32.80
N SER A 230 -28.56 -20.70 33.65
CA SER A 230 -29.18 -19.43 33.28
C SER A 230 -28.22 -18.27 33.54
N PRO A 231 -28.02 -17.35 32.58
CA PRO A 231 -27.19 -16.15 32.76
C PRO A 231 -27.53 -15.32 34.01
N LEU A 232 -28.82 -15.24 34.36
CA LEU A 232 -29.28 -14.55 35.58
C LEU A 232 -28.82 -15.29 36.85
N GLN A 233 -28.91 -16.62 36.86
CA GLN A 233 -28.43 -17.42 38.00
C GLN A 233 -26.91 -17.32 38.16
N SER A 234 -26.15 -17.34 37.06
CA SER A 234 -24.70 -17.11 37.07
C SER A 234 -24.34 -15.73 37.63
N LEU A 235 -25.06 -14.68 37.23
CA LEU A 235 -24.85 -13.32 37.73
C LEU A 235 -25.17 -13.20 39.22
N ASP A 236 -26.29 -13.76 39.67
CA ASP A 236 -26.67 -13.77 41.09
C ASP A 236 -25.69 -14.60 41.93
N CYS A 237 -25.15 -15.69 41.40
CA CYS A 237 -24.05 -16.43 42.02
C CYS A 237 -22.80 -15.55 42.18
N LEU A 238 -22.35 -14.86 41.11
CA LEU A 238 -21.21 -13.94 41.17
C LEU A 238 -21.40 -12.79 42.18
N ARG A 239 -22.64 -12.34 42.42
CA ARG A 239 -22.96 -11.33 43.45
C ARG A 239 -22.79 -11.84 44.88
N THR A 240 -22.84 -13.15 45.11
CA THR A 240 -22.61 -13.74 46.44
C THR A 240 -21.13 -13.91 46.79
N LYS A 241 -20.24 -13.97 45.79
CA LYS A 241 -18.81 -14.21 45.99
C LYS A 241 -18.11 -13.02 46.61
N THR A 242 -17.11 -13.27 47.45
CA THR A 242 -16.19 -12.24 47.95
C THR A 242 -15.19 -11.83 46.87
N ILE A 243 -14.57 -10.64 47.02
CA ILE A 243 -13.50 -10.18 46.12
C ILE A 243 -12.34 -11.20 46.09
N LYS A 244 -12.07 -11.85 47.23
CA LYS A 244 -11.03 -12.89 47.33
C LYS A 244 -11.38 -14.16 46.56
N GLU A 245 -12.62 -14.64 46.60
CA GLU A 245 -13.05 -15.77 45.76
C GLU A 245 -12.98 -15.42 44.26
N LEU A 246 -13.33 -14.19 43.88
CA LEU A 246 -13.14 -13.70 42.50
C LEU A 246 -11.66 -13.65 42.10
N GLN A 247 -10.78 -13.18 42.99
CA GLN A 247 -9.33 -13.18 42.78
C GLN A 247 -8.76 -14.60 42.67
N GLU A 248 -9.21 -15.54 43.50
CA GLU A 248 -8.83 -16.96 43.45
C GLU A 248 -9.28 -17.60 42.13
N GLY A 249 -10.51 -17.33 41.66
CA GLY A 249 -10.99 -17.77 40.35
C GLY A 249 -10.18 -17.19 39.19
N LEU A 250 -9.87 -15.89 39.20
CA LEU A 250 -9.02 -15.24 38.20
C LEU A 250 -7.60 -15.82 38.19
N ASN A 251 -7.05 -16.20 39.34
CA ASN A 251 -5.73 -16.84 39.43
C ASN A 251 -5.69 -18.24 38.79
N THR A 252 -6.84 -18.89 38.53
CA THR A 252 -6.90 -20.13 37.74
C THR A 252 -6.87 -19.92 36.23
N MET A 253 -7.06 -18.68 35.77
CA MET A 253 -7.11 -18.35 34.35
C MET A 253 -5.70 -18.10 33.81
N THR A 254 -5.36 -18.77 32.70
CA THR A 254 -4.20 -18.41 31.89
C THR A 254 -4.59 -17.27 30.93
N PHE A 255 -3.90 -16.14 31.07
CA PHE A 255 -4.03 -14.98 30.19
C PHE A 255 -2.83 -14.92 29.27
N GLU A 256 -3.06 -14.59 28.01
CA GLU A 256 -2.03 -14.48 26.99
C GLU A 256 -1.91 -12.98 26.65
N GLU A 257 -0.78 -12.36 27.00
CA GLU A 257 -0.64 -10.90 27.17
C GLU A 257 -0.84 -10.08 25.88
N VAL A 258 -0.58 -10.66 24.69
CA VAL A 258 -0.71 -9.98 23.38
C VAL A 258 -2.17 -9.94 22.88
N HIS A 259 -3.08 -10.69 23.50
CA HIS A 259 -4.52 -10.62 23.20
C HIS A 259 -5.30 -9.60 24.04
N GLY A 260 -4.61 -8.84 24.90
CA GLY A 260 -5.17 -7.72 25.64
C GLY A 260 -5.74 -8.05 27.01
N ALA A 261 -6.44 -7.09 27.62
CA ALA A 261 -7.09 -7.30 28.90
C ALA A 261 -8.24 -8.32 28.78
N PRO A 262 -8.47 -9.21 29.76
CA PRO A 262 -9.50 -10.25 29.63
C PRO A 262 -10.95 -9.77 29.74
N PHE A 263 -11.19 -8.62 30.37
CA PHE A 263 -12.50 -7.97 30.49
C PHE A 263 -12.40 -6.58 29.88
N GLN A 264 -13.13 -6.35 28.80
CA GLN A 264 -13.07 -5.14 27.97
C GLN A 264 -14.49 -4.69 27.62
N PRO A 265 -14.73 -3.39 27.37
CA PRO A 265 -16.03 -2.91 26.88
C PRO A 265 -16.35 -3.45 25.48
N LEU A 266 -17.63 -3.70 25.20
CA LEU A 266 -18.12 -3.97 23.84
C LEU A 266 -18.90 -2.77 23.29
N ILE A 267 -18.19 -1.78 22.75
CA ILE A 267 -18.78 -0.59 22.13
C ILE A 267 -18.76 -0.72 20.60
N GLN A 268 -19.93 -0.55 19.98
CA GLN A 268 -20.08 -0.38 18.53
C GLN A 268 -20.56 1.05 18.27
N SER A 269 -19.65 1.97 17.98
CA SER A 269 -20.02 3.35 17.67
C SER A 269 -19.05 4.02 16.71
N ARG A 270 -19.50 5.12 16.10
CA ARG A 270 -18.73 6.00 15.22
C ARG A 270 -18.37 7.27 15.99
N PHE A 271 -17.21 7.82 15.67
CA PHE A 271 -16.71 9.06 16.28
C PHE A 271 -17.70 10.22 16.12
N LYS A 272 -18.02 10.92 17.22
CA LYS A 272 -19.07 11.97 17.26
C LYS A 272 -18.57 13.36 17.64
N ASN A 273 -17.61 13.48 18.57
CA ASN A 273 -17.12 14.78 19.05
C ASN A 273 -15.60 14.73 19.28
N ALA A 274 -14.90 15.70 18.70
CA ALA A 274 -13.50 16.00 19.04
C ALA A 274 -13.43 17.24 19.94
N VAL A 275 -12.46 17.24 20.84
CA VAL A 275 -12.03 18.41 21.63
C VAL A 275 -10.53 18.62 21.42
N PRO A 276 -9.95 19.78 21.77
CA PRO A 276 -8.51 19.93 21.83
C PRO A 276 -7.90 18.82 22.70
N THR A 277 -6.94 18.07 22.13
CA THR A 277 -6.47 16.81 22.73
C THR A 277 -4.95 16.68 22.64
N ILE A 278 -4.31 16.33 23.76
CA ILE A 278 -2.95 15.76 23.74
C ILE A 278 -3.08 14.24 23.72
N VAL A 279 -2.37 13.58 22.81
CA VAL A 279 -2.23 12.13 22.75
C VAL A 279 -0.75 11.78 22.90
N SER A 280 -0.42 10.66 23.55
CA SER A 280 0.96 10.18 23.60
C SER A 280 1.12 8.68 23.40
N SER A 281 2.36 8.27 23.17
CA SER A 281 2.80 6.87 23.27
C SER A 281 4.05 6.77 24.14
N GLN A 282 4.17 5.68 24.89
CA GLN A 282 5.42 5.30 25.57
C GLN A 282 6.34 4.60 24.55
N SER A 283 7.63 4.91 24.57
CA SER A 283 8.62 4.22 23.73
C SER A 283 9.16 2.92 24.36
N THR A 284 8.97 2.76 25.66
CA THR A 284 9.15 1.51 26.41
C THR A 284 7.82 0.77 26.47
N LEU A 285 7.83 -0.56 26.32
CA LEU A 285 6.63 -1.36 26.57
C LEU A 285 6.22 -1.31 28.05
N GLN A 286 4.91 -1.41 28.30
CA GLN A 286 4.39 -1.52 29.66
C GLN A 286 4.76 -2.87 30.28
N SER A 287 5.05 -2.88 31.58
CA SER A 287 5.42 -4.08 32.34
C SER A 287 4.30 -5.14 32.46
N GLU A 288 3.10 -4.89 31.91
CA GLU A 288 2.08 -5.91 31.62
C GLU A 288 2.39 -6.80 30.42
N TYR A 289 3.44 -6.52 29.63
CA TYR A 289 3.97 -7.39 28.57
C TYR A 289 5.27 -8.09 29.00
N THR A 290 5.42 -8.35 30.30
CA THR A 290 6.69 -8.71 30.98
C THR A 290 7.36 -9.99 30.50
N SER A 291 6.63 -10.85 29.81
CA SER A 291 7.22 -11.99 29.09
C SER A 291 8.30 -11.57 28.06
N VAL A 292 8.42 -10.27 27.77
CA VAL A 292 9.39 -9.67 26.84
C VAL A 292 10.17 -8.49 27.43
N ASP A 293 10.28 -8.34 28.76
CA ASP A 293 10.99 -7.19 29.37
C ASP A 293 12.40 -7.51 29.91
N GLU A 294 12.65 -8.74 30.37
CA GLU A 294 14.00 -9.18 30.74
C GLU A 294 14.58 -10.07 29.64
N PHE A 295 15.66 -9.61 29.01
CA PHE A 295 16.40 -10.41 28.05
C PHE A 295 17.12 -11.56 28.76
N ASP A 296 16.65 -12.79 28.57
CA ASP A 296 17.40 -13.98 28.94
C ASP A 296 18.45 -14.29 27.85
N SER A 297 19.69 -14.53 28.28
CA SER A 297 20.76 -15.12 27.46
C SER A 297 20.38 -16.43 26.75
N SER A 298 19.36 -17.16 27.26
CA SER A 298 18.81 -18.36 26.62
C SER A 298 17.82 -18.09 25.49
N TYR A 299 17.35 -16.84 25.33
CA TYR A 299 16.43 -16.43 24.26
C TYR A 299 17.02 -16.77 22.89
N SER A 300 16.24 -17.44 22.05
CA SER A 300 16.70 -17.97 20.77
C SER A 300 15.83 -17.53 19.59
N TYR A 301 16.30 -17.79 18.37
CA TYR A 301 15.47 -17.61 17.17
C TYR A 301 14.20 -18.49 17.18
N ALA A 302 14.20 -19.63 17.90
CA ALA A 302 12.99 -20.43 18.09
C ALA A 302 11.97 -19.69 18.97
N ASP A 303 12.40 -18.98 20.00
CA ASP A 303 11.53 -18.17 20.87
C ASP A 303 10.98 -16.96 20.13
N PHE A 304 11.78 -16.32 19.29
CA PHE A 304 11.31 -15.28 18.37
C PHE A 304 10.26 -15.83 17.37
N LYS A 305 10.45 -17.04 16.82
CA LYS A 305 9.44 -17.69 15.97
C LYS A 305 8.15 -18.02 16.73
N ARG A 306 8.24 -18.48 18.00
CA ARG A 306 7.07 -18.69 18.88
C ARG A 306 6.32 -17.38 19.13
N PHE A 307 7.02 -16.31 19.44
CA PHE A 307 6.45 -14.97 19.57
C PHE A 307 5.69 -14.54 18.29
N LEU A 308 6.26 -14.74 17.11
CA LEU A 308 5.59 -14.41 15.84
C LEU A 308 4.36 -15.28 15.56
N ALA A 309 4.42 -16.57 15.87
CA ALA A 309 3.27 -17.48 15.78
C ALA A 309 2.12 -17.05 16.69
N TYR A 310 2.45 -16.44 17.83
CA TYR A 310 1.48 -15.92 18.78
C TYR A 310 0.92 -14.54 18.37
N LEU A 311 1.77 -13.59 17.95
CA LEU A 311 1.37 -12.26 17.47
C LEU A 311 0.49 -12.32 16.19
N ILE A 312 0.71 -13.34 15.36
CA ILE A 312 0.05 -13.57 14.07
C ILE A 312 -0.44 -15.03 14.02
N SER A 313 -1.53 -15.31 14.76
CA SER A 313 -2.10 -16.66 14.87
C SER A 313 -2.87 -17.09 13.62
N GLU A 314 -2.81 -18.38 13.29
CA GLU A 314 -3.61 -19.02 12.23
C GLU A 314 -5.12 -19.05 12.56
N ASN A 315 -5.48 -18.96 13.84
CA ASN A 315 -6.87 -18.78 14.28
C ASN A 315 -7.46 -17.41 13.89
N ASP A 316 -6.59 -16.41 13.68
CA ASP A 316 -6.97 -15.01 13.48
C ASP A 316 -6.78 -14.56 12.04
N PHE A 317 -5.83 -15.15 11.32
CA PHE A 317 -5.50 -14.78 9.95
C PHE A 317 -5.34 -16.01 9.04
N ALA A 318 -6.20 -16.11 8.02
CA ALA A 318 -6.14 -17.19 7.03
C ALA A 318 -4.77 -17.29 6.31
N ASN A 319 -4.06 -16.17 6.20
CA ASN A 319 -2.72 -16.08 5.59
C ASN A 319 -1.59 -15.92 6.63
N ALA A 320 -1.78 -16.35 7.89
CA ALA A 320 -0.83 -16.13 8.98
C ALA A 320 0.63 -16.54 8.66
N ALA A 321 0.87 -17.63 7.92
CA ALA A 321 2.22 -18.01 7.49
C ALA A 321 2.89 -16.94 6.61
N LEU A 322 2.16 -16.38 5.63
CA LEU A 322 2.66 -15.31 4.76
C LEU A 322 2.87 -14.01 5.56
N LEU A 323 1.94 -13.67 6.45
CA LEU A 323 2.02 -12.49 7.31
C LEU A 323 3.22 -12.55 8.27
N ARG A 324 3.50 -13.72 8.86
CA ARG A 324 4.71 -13.96 9.68
C ARG A 324 6.00 -13.76 8.88
N ARG A 325 6.07 -14.27 7.64
CA ARG A 325 7.22 -14.06 6.73
C ARG A 325 7.41 -12.59 6.33
N LEU A 326 6.33 -11.85 6.09
CA LEU A 326 6.39 -10.40 5.83
C LEU A 326 6.90 -9.63 7.05
N ALA A 327 6.46 -10.01 8.25
CA ALA A 327 6.87 -9.36 9.49
C ALA A 327 8.35 -9.68 9.84
N LEU A 328 8.80 -10.92 9.61
CA LEU A 328 10.22 -11.31 9.62
C LEU A 328 11.06 -10.44 8.68
N TYR A 329 10.56 -10.18 7.46
CA TYR A 329 11.28 -9.36 6.49
C TYR A 329 11.43 -7.91 6.96
N GLU A 330 10.34 -7.28 7.39
CA GLU A 330 10.31 -5.87 7.78
C GLU A 330 11.12 -5.56 9.05
N TYR A 331 11.05 -6.44 10.06
CA TYR A 331 11.69 -6.21 11.37
C TYR A 331 13.08 -6.84 11.49
N VAL A 332 13.29 -8.04 10.93
CA VAL A 332 14.58 -8.76 11.06
C VAL A 332 15.45 -8.57 9.82
N HIS A 333 15.04 -9.11 8.67
CA HIS A 333 15.92 -9.20 7.49
C HIS A 333 16.29 -7.86 6.88
N ALA A 334 15.41 -6.85 6.93
CA ALA A 334 15.69 -5.53 6.41
C ALA A 334 16.51 -4.64 7.36
N ARG A 335 16.86 -5.11 8.57
CA ARG A 335 17.40 -4.27 9.65
C ARG A 335 18.63 -4.82 10.39
N GLY A 336 18.84 -6.14 10.45
CA GLY A 336 19.95 -6.71 11.22
C GLY A 336 20.21 -8.20 11.01
N GLU A 337 21.09 -8.77 11.83
CA GLU A 337 21.49 -10.18 11.74
C GLU A 337 20.57 -11.11 12.55
N LYS A 338 20.01 -12.12 11.89
CA LYS A 338 19.14 -13.15 12.52
C LYS A 338 19.82 -14.05 13.57
N THR A 339 21.12 -13.85 13.79
CA THR A 339 21.97 -14.60 14.73
C THR A 339 22.22 -13.84 16.05
N ASP A 340 21.81 -12.57 16.13
CA ASP A 340 21.85 -11.80 17.37
C ASP A 340 20.54 -11.98 18.15
N ASN A 341 20.61 -12.72 19.24
CA ASN A 341 19.46 -13.00 20.11
C ASN A 341 18.90 -11.74 20.78
N TYR A 342 19.76 -10.76 21.12
CA TYR A 342 19.33 -9.49 21.73
C TYR A 342 18.61 -8.61 20.70
N PHE A 343 19.13 -8.56 19.47
CA PHE A 343 18.45 -7.88 18.36
C PHE A 343 17.06 -8.47 18.09
N LEU A 344 16.93 -9.81 18.05
CA LEU A 344 15.64 -10.48 17.88
C LEU A 344 14.66 -10.17 19.01
N PHE A 345 15.14 -10.20 20.26
CA PHE A 345 14.36 -9.82 21.43
C PHE A 345 13.85 -8.38 21.32
N GLU A 346 14.72 -7.41 21.02
CA GLU A 346 14.33 -6.01 20.83
C GLU A 346 13.37 -5.81 19.63
N GLN A 347 13.52 -6.58 18.54
CA GLN A 347 12.53 -6.57 17.45
C GLN A 347 11.18 -7.10 17.91
N SER A 348 11.11 -8.12 18.77
CA SER A 348 9.83 -8.62 19.29
C SER A 348 9.10 -7.56 20.10
N ARG A 349 9.83 -6.82 20.96
CA ARG A 349 9.29 -5.67 21.71
C ARG A 349 8.81 -4.57 20.78
N LYS A 350 9.63 -4.20 19.79
CA LYS A 350 9.24 -3.17 18.80
C LYS A 350 7.99 -3.57 18.01
N MET A 351 7.85 -4.84 17.63
CA MET A 351 6.66 -5.31 16.90
C MET A 351 5.37 -5.20 17.72
N ILE A 352 5.43 -5.43 19.04
CA ILE A 352 4.30 -5.17 19.95
C ILE A 352 4.02 -3.67 20.00
N ALA A 353 5.04 -2.83 20.27
CA ALA A 353 4.89 -1.39 20.41
C ALA A 353 4.30 -0.73 19.14
N ASP A 354 4.85 -1.11 17.98
CA ASP A 354 4.37 -0.67 16.67
C ASP A 354 2.91 -1.06 16.45
N LYS A 355 2.57 -2.36 16.55
CA LYS A 355 1.23 -2.88 16.25
C LYS A 355 0.16 -2.39 17.25
N GLN A 356 0.47 -2.35 18.53
CA GLN A 356 -0.50 -2.08 19.61
C GLN A 356 -0.64 -0.60 19.93
N PHE A 357 0.46 0.16 19.90
CA PHE A 357 0.49 1.52 20.43
C PHE A 357 0.72 2.58 19.35
N TYR A 358 1.80 2.53 18.57
CA TYR A 358 2.13 3.65 17.66
C TYR A 358 1.15 3.78 16.49
N THR A 359 0.84 2.68 15.79
CA THR A 359 -0.09 2.77 14.65
C THR A 359 -1.49 3.15 15.12
N LYS A 360 -1.95 2.55 16.22
CA LYS A 360 -3.27 2.83 16.82
C LYS A 360 -3.38 4.26 17.38
N THR A 361 -2.29 4.79 17.96
CA THR A 361 -2.19 6.20 18.34
C THR A 361 -2.26 7.12 17.14
N PHE A 362 -1.53 6.83 16.06
CA PHE A 362 -1.60 7.64 14.84
C PHE A 362 -2.99 7.60 14.20
N GLN A 363 -3.61 6.42 14.12
CA GLN A 363 -4.99 6.24 13.65
C GLN A 363 -5.97 7.10 14.47
N TYR A 364 -5.87 7.05 15.80
CA TYR A 364 -6.71 7.87 16.69
C TYR A 364 -6.47 9.37 16.48
N VAL A 365 -5.21 9.79 16.33
CA VAL A 365 -4.82 11.18 16.07
C VAL A 365 -5.34 11.68 14.73
N MET A 366 -5.42 10.85 13.69
CA MET A 366 -6.05 11.22 12.41
C MET A 366 -7.59 11.33 12.54
N ASP A 367 -8.23 10.42 13.26
CA ASP A 367 -9.70 10.41 13.46
C ASP A 367 -10.20 11.57 14.34
N LEU A 368 -9.36 12.12 15.21
CA LEU A 368 -9.62 13.40 15.90
C LEU A 368 -9.72 14.61 14.93
N ASN A 369 -9.43 14.41 13.64
CA ASN A 369 -9.34 15.41 12.58
C ASN A 369 -8.48 16.63 12.95
N PRO A 370 -7.13 16.52 12.86
CA PRO A 370 -6.22 17.60 13.23
C PRO A 370 -6.32 18.84 12.34
N THR A 371 -7.09 18.81 11.24
CA THR A 371 -7.36 20.00 10.42
C THR A 371 -8.47 20.89 10.98
N GLU A 372 -9.38 20.33 11.78
CA GLU A 372 -10.50 21.05 12.41
C GLU A 372 -10.29 21.23 13.92
N ASN A 373 -9.56 20.29 14.55
CA ASN A 373 -9.34 20.26 15.99
C ASN A 373 -7.84 20.35 16.31
N ASN A 374 -7.49 21.07 17.38
CA ASN A 374 -6.08 21.14 17.78
C ASN A 374 -5.66 19.83 18.47
N VAL A 375 -4.82 19.04 17.80
CA VAL A 375 -4.26 17.79 18.32
C VAL A 375 -2.75 17.91 18.45
N TRP A 376 -2.20 17.41 19.55
CA TRP A 376 -0.76 17.36 19.82
C TRP A 376 -0.35 15.92 20.11
N LEU A 377 0.76 15.46 19.52
CA LEU A 377 1.29 14.11 19.67
C LEU A 377 2.70 14.13 20.28
N MET A 378 2.89 13.33 21.34
CA MET A 378 4.11 13.22 22.11
C MET A 378 4.57 11.76 22.27
N GLU A 379 5.87 11.50 22.19
CA GLU A 379 6.49 10.23 22.56
C GLU A 379 7.40 10.42 23.78
N TYR A 380 7.42 9.46 24.71
CA TYR A 380 8.32 9.47 25.87
C TYR A 380 8.71 8.06 26.36
N PRO A 381 9.89 7.86 26.97
CA PRO A 381 10.32 6.54 27.43
C PRO A 381 9.78 6.11 28.80
N LEU A 382 9.40 7.06 29.67
CA LEU A 382 9.05 6.75 31.06
C LEU A 382 7.72 5.98 31.19
N GLN A 383 7.78 4.74 31.67
CA GLN A 383 6.56 3.97 32.02
C GLN A 383 5.81 4.65 33.18
N ASP A 384 4.48 4.63 33.14
CA ASP A 384 3.59 5.15 34.20
C ASP A 384 3.90 6.61 34.58
N ALA A 385 4.20 7.43 33.56
CA ALA A 385 4.66 8.81 33.71
C ALA A 385 3.67 9.67 34.51
N MET A 386 2.36 9.40 34.43
CA MET A 386 1.38 10.07 35.29
C MET A 386 1.64 9.76 36.76
N ILE A 387 1.79 8.48 37.11
CA ILE A 387 1.99 8.02 38.49
C ILE A 387 3.33 8.55 39.03
N GLN A 388 4.40 8.35 38.26
CA GLN A 388 5.74 8.78 38.65
C GLN A 388 5.81 10.29 38.84
N CYS A 389 5.23 11.10 37.94
CA CYS A 389 5.37 12.55 38.00
C CYS A 389 4.34 13.26 38.90
N PHE A 390 3.07 12.81 38.95
CA PHE A 390 2.03 13.48 39.74
C PHE A 390 1.78 12.87 41.12
N PHE A 391 2.03 11.57 41.33
CA PHE A 391 1.57 10.82 42.51
C PHE A 391 2.68 10.22 43.39
N SER A 392 3.96 10.34 42.99
CA SER A 392 5.11 9.80 43.72
C SER A 392 6.07 10.89 44.21
N ALA A 393 6.65 10.68 45.40
CA ALA A 393 7.66 11.56 46.01
C ALA A 393 9.11 11.31 45.53
N LYS A 394 9.38 10.23 44.78
CA LYS A 394 10.76 9.84 44.39
C LYS A 394 11.08 10.17 42.93
N HIS A 395 11.62 11.37 42.70
CA HIS A 395 11.99 11.88 41.35
C HIS A 395 13.50 11.82 41.03
N GLU A 396 14.37 11.27 41.90
CA GLU A 396 15.84 11.48 41.86
C GLU A 396 16.53 11.21 40.50
N PHE A 397 15.96 10.37 39.63
CA PHE A 397 16.52 10.07 38.29
C PHE A 397 15.79 10.75 37.12
N ASN A 398 14.55 11.24 37.30
CA ASN A 398 13.67 11.71 36.22
C ASN A 398 13.08 13.12 36.46
N GLU A 399 13.66 13.91 37.37
CA GLU A 399 13.13 15.21 37.78
C GLU A 399 12.89 16.17 36.60
N GLN A 400 13.84 16.28 35.66
CA GLN A 400 13.73 17.18 34.51
C GLN A 400 12.64 16.75 33.52
N PHE A 401 12.50 15.43 33.28
CA PHE A 401 11.37 14.88 32.53
C PHE A 401 10.05 15.26 33.19
N CYS A 402 9.88 14.96 34.48
CA CYS A 402 8.63 15.21 35.19
C CYS A 402 8.27 16.70 35.28
N LEU A 403 9.26 17.58 35.48
CA LEU A 403 9.05 19.04 35.43
C LEU A 403 8.46 19.48 34.09
N ARG A 404 9.03 19.02 32.96
CA ARG A 404 8.60 19.41 31.61
C ARG A 404 7.26 18.77 31.22
N PHE A 405 7.11 17.48 31.48
CA PHE A 405 5.88 16.70 31.24
C PHE A 405 4.67 17.32 31.96
N THR A 406 4.81 17.58 33.27
CA THR A 406 3.75 18.20 34.06
C THR A 406 3.49 19.65 33.63
N GLN A 407 4.52 20.42 33.26
CA GLN A 407 4.38 21.77 32.72
C GLN A 407 3.49 21.80 31.46
N TYR A 408 3.68 20.87 30.52
CA TYR A 408 2.86 20.81 29.30
C TYR A 408 1.40 20.52 29.60
N ILE A 409 1.10 19.57 30.47
CA ILE A 409 -0.27 19.18 30.85
C ILE A 409 -0.98 20.30 31.65
N VAL A 410 -0.28 20.90 32.62
CA VAL A 410 -0.81 22.00 33.45
C VAL A 410 -1.06 23.24 32.60
N ARG A 411 -0.12 23.59 31.70
CA ARG A 411 -0.28 24.72 30.78
C ARG A 411 -1.40 24.48 29.77
N PHE A 412 -1.48 23.28 29.22
CA PHE A 412 -2.58 22.89 28.34
C PHE A 412 -3.92 23.02 29.06
N SER A 413 -4.04 22.64 30.33
CA SER A 413 -5.30 22.75 31.08
C SER A 413 -5.67 24.18 31.50
N THR A 414 -4.68 25.07 31.68
CA THR A 414 -4.91 26.45 32.13
C THR A 414 -5.11 27.42 30.96
N GLU A 415 -4.20 27.41 29.98
CA GLU A 415 -4.24 28.29 28.81
C GLU A 415 -5.06 27.69 27.66
N GLY A 416 -5.10 26.37 27.52
CA GLY A 416 -6.06 25.60 26.70
C GLY A 416 -6.21 26.00 25.24
N HIS A 417 -5.10 26.41 24.63
CA HIS A 417 -4.95 26.57 23.19
C HIS A 417 -3.59 26.05 22.69
N ARG A 418 -2.71 25.58 23.60
CA ARG A 418 -1.32 25.12 23.34
C ARG A 418 -0.65 24.58 24.62
N PRO A 419 0.19 23.54 24.55
CA PRO A 419 1.01 23.07 25.67
C PRO A 419 2.24 23.95 25.97
N THR A 420 2.66 24.83 25.05
CA THR A 420 3.88 25.68 25.18
C THR A 420 3.59 27.19 25.08
N GLU A 421 4.62 28.01 25.27
CA GLU A 421 4.62 29.41 24.79
C GLU A 421 4.72 29.44 23.25
N ARG A 422 4.48 30.60 22.62
CA ARG A 422 5.00 30.87 21.26
C ARG A 422 6.27 31.68 21.42
N GLY A 423 7.40 31.10 21.04
CA GLY A 423 8.72 31.72 21.16
C GLY A 423 9.81 30.85 20.56
N CYS A 424 10.98 31.45 20.38
CA CYS A 424 12.19 30.81 19.89
C CYS A 424 13.11 30.39 21.05
N ASP A 425 12.54 30.07 22.21
CA ASP A 425 13.31 29.54 23.34
C ASP A 425 13.81 28.14 22.99
N VAL A 426 15.13 27.96 23.04
CA VAL A 426 15.79 26.68 22.73
C VAL A 426 15.52 25.65 23.84
N GLN A 427 15.31 26.10 25.08
CA GLN A 427 15.03 25.19 26.19
C GLN A 427 13.56 24.77 26.26
N ASN A 428 12.64 25.59 25.74
CA ASN A 428 11.21 25.29 25.66
C ASN A 428 10.62 25.67 24.28
N PRO A 429 10.93 24.91 23.22
CA PRO A 429 10.52 25.23 21.86
C PRO A 429 9.00 25.22 21.70
N THR A 430 8.50 25.98 20.72
CA THR A 430 7.06 26.02 20.44
C THR A 430 6.59 24.65 19.92
N TRP A 431 5.56 24.07 20.56
CA TRP A 431 4.88 22.85 20.10
C TRP A 431 3.62 23.21 19.32
N PRO A 432 3.66 23.23 17.96
CA PRO A 432 2.48 23.48 17.15
C PRO A 432 1.51 22.31 17.25
N ALA A 433 0.24 22.56 16.92
CA ALA A 433 -0.71 21.48 16.70
C ALA A 433 -0.40 20.80 15.36
N LEU A 434 -0.74 19.52 15.23
CA LEU A 434 -0.65 18.81 13.96
C LEU A 434 -1.50 19.52 12.90
N LYS A 435 -1.04 19.50 11.64
CA LYS A 435 -1.60 20.23 10.49
C LYS A 435 -1.71 21.76 10.62
N SER A 436 -1.28 22.40 11.72
CA SER A 436 -1.32 23.86 11.85
C SER A 436 -0.18 24.59 11.12
N GLU A 437 0.84 23.86 10.68
CA GLU A 437 2.05 24.37 10.01
C GLU A 437 2.32 23.60 8.71
N LYS A 438 3.28 24.07 7.89
CA LYS A 438 3.65 23.41 6.61
C LYS A 438 4.24 21.99 6.75
N ARG A 439 4.62 21.60 7.97
CA ARG A 439 5.10 20.27 8.35
C ARG A 439 4.42 19.91 9.67
N ASP A 440 4.14 18.63 9.85
CA ASP A 440 3.78 18.09 11.15
C ASP A 440 5.04 17.97 12.01
N TYR A 441 4.88 18.20 13.32
CA TYR A 441 5.95 18.15 14.31
C TYR A 441 5.51 17.22 15.43
N PHE A 442 6.25 16.13 15.63
CA PHE A 442 6.00 15.15 16.69
C PHE A 442 7.02 15.40 17.81
N LEU A 443 6.53 15.61 19.04
CA LEU A 443 7.40 15.93 20.18
C LEU A 443 7.94 14.65 20.78
N VAL A 444 9.27 14.48 20.82
CA VAL A 444 9.93 13.39 21.56
C VAL A 444 10.53 13.98 22.82
N LEU A 445 10.07 13.51 23.98
CA LEU A 445 10.53 13.96 25.30
C LEU A 445 11.44 12.90 25.93
N LYS A 446 12.73 13.19 26.07
CA LYS A 446 13.74 12.29 26.63
C LYS A 446 13.74 12.25 28.16
N GLU A 447 14.36 11.22 28.75
CA GLU A 447 14.51 11.02 30.21
C GLU A 447 15.20 12.20 30.92
N ASP A 448 16.16 12.85 30.26
CA ASP A 448 16.86 14.05 30.74
C ASP A 448 16.00 15.34 30.62
N GLY A 449 14.79 15.22 30.07
CA GLY A 449 13.90 16.33 29.78
C GLY A 449 14.21 17.10 28.49
N GLU A 450 15.19 16.69 27.68
CA GLU A 450 15.38 17.30 26.36
C GLU A 450 14.19 17.03 25.41
N VAL A 451 13.98 17.94 24.46
CA VAL A 451 12.91 17.86 23.46
C VAL A 451 13.52 17.75 22.07
N GLU A 452 13.18 16.69 21.37
CA GLU A 452 13.47 16.49 19.95
C GLU A 452 12.19 16.58 19.11
N TRP A 453 12.37 16.89 17.83
CA TRP A 453 11.31 16.96 16.85
C TRP A 453 11.48 15.84 15.82
N ASP A 454 10.57 14.88 15.85
CA ASP A 454 10.42 13.92 14.76
C ASP A 454 9.43 14.46 13.71
N PHE A 455 9.57 13.96 12.48
CA PHE A 455 8.81 14.32 11.29
C PHE A 455 8.19 13.11 10.57
N ASP A 456 8.49 11.87 10.99
CA ASP A 456 8.05 10.66 10.28
C ASP A 456 7.36 9.60 11.18
N TYR A 457 7.04 9.94 12.44
CA TYR A 457 6.31 9.15 13.46
C TYR A 457 5.90 7.74 13.05
N HIS A 458 6.85 6.80 13.20
CA HIS A 458 6.71 5.35 12.91
C HIS A 458 6.04 5.00 11.56
N ARG A 459 6.10 5.87 10.55
CA ARG A 459 5.35 5.76 9.29
C ARG A 459 5.59 4.47 8.51
N ARG A 460 6.79 3.91 8.57
CA ARG A 460 7.09 2.60 7.98
C ARG A 460 6.33 1.46 8.67
N ALA A 461 6.15 1.55 9.99
CA ALA A 461 5.34 0.60 10.75
C ALA A 461 3.84 0.80 10.51
N ILE A 462 3.38 2.05 10.37
CA ILE A 462 1.99 2.38 9.97
C ILE A 462 1.67 1.76 8.61
N ALA A 463 2.51 2.02 7.60
CA ALA A 463 2.36 1.45 6.26
C ALA A 463 2.44 -0.09 6.24
N PHE A 464 3.18 -0.69 7.18
CA PHE A 464 3.20 -2.15 7.33
C PHE A 464 1.91 -2.68 7.97
N TRP A 465 1.54 -2.23 9.17
CA TRP A 465 0.47 -2.83 9.98
C TRP A 465 -0.95 -2.38 9.61
N ASP A 466 -1.13 -1.14 9.15
CA ASP A 466 -2.46 -0.58 8.86
C ASP A 466 -2.78 -0.58 7.35
N ASP A 467 -1.79 -0.43 6.46
CA ASP A 467 -2.00 -0.47 5.01
C ASP A 467 -1.76 -1.87 4.40
N LEU A 468 -0.53 -2.41 4.50
CA LEU A 468 -0.15 -3.66 3.83
C LEU A 468 -0.75 -4.90 4.50
N PHE A 469 -0.59 -5.04 5.81
CA PHE A 469 -0.98 -6.24 6.57
C PHE A 469 -2.47 -6.58 6.44
N PRO A 470 -3.43 -5.63 6.50
CA PRO A 470 -4.86 -5.93 6.35
C PRO A 470 -5.28 -6.29 4.92
N VAL A 471 -4.52 -5.86 3.90
CA VAL A 471 -4.70 -6.29 2.51
C VAL A 471 -4.20 -7.73 2.36
N MET A 472 -2.97 -7.99 2.81
CA MET A 472 -2.36 -9.32 2.72
C MET A 472 -3.10 -10.39 3.54
N SER A 473 -3.79 -10.02 4.62
CA SER A 473 -4.62 -10.95 5.40
C SER A 473 -5.93 -11.37 4.71
N LYS A 474 -6.41 -10.59 3.74
CA LYS A 474 -7.70 -10.78 3.05
C LYS A 474 -7.58 -11.35 1.63
N ILE A 475 -6.38 -11.36 1.04
CA ILE A 475 -6.16 -11.93 -0.30
C ILE A 475 -6.43 -13.44 -0.28
N GLU A 476 -7.33 -13.92 -1.14
CA GLU A 476 -7.52 -15.36 -1.34
C GLU A 476 -6.35 -15.94 -2.15
N LEU A 477 -5.49 -16.71 -1.48
CA LEU A 477 -4.41 -17.43 -2.14
C LEU A 477 -4.97 -18.65 -2.89
N ALA A 478 -4.74 -18.72 -4.19
CA ALA A 478 -5.22 -19.79 -5.06
C ALA A 478 -4.48 -21.11 -4.79
N GLY A 479 -4.97 -21.86 -3.81
CA GLY A 479 -4.36 -23.09 -3.31
C GLY A 479 -4.51 -23.20 -1.79
N LYS A 480 -5.74 -23.32 -1.31
CA LYS A 480 -5.98 -23.65 0.11
C LYS A 480 -5.32 -25.00 0.42
N ARG A 481 -4.29 -25.01 1.26
CA ARG A 481 -4.15 -26.13 2.21
C ARG A 481 -5.40 -26.08 3.10
N GLU A 482 -6.05 -27.22 3.31
CA GLU A 482 -7.13 -27.30 4.30
C GLU A 482 -6.55 -27.00 5.69
N ASN A 483 -7.38 -26.45 6.58
CA ASN A 483 -6.96 -26.12 7.95
C ASN A 483 -6.45 -27.39 8.65
N PRO A 484 -5.15 -27.50 9.01
CA PRO A 484 -4.60 -28.75 9.52
C PRO A 484 -5.07 -29.13 10.93
N PHE A 485 -5.68 -28.19 11.67
CA PHE A 485 -5.80 -28.28 13.12
C PHE A 485 -7.19 -28.74 13.60
N GLU A 486 -7.40 -30.06 13.55
CA GLU A 486 -7.77 -30.74 14.81
C GLU A 486 -6.58 -30.63 15.78
N GLU A 487 -6.85 -30.51 17.08
CA GLU A 487 -5.87 -30.12 18.11
C GLU A 487 -4.53 -30.90 18.06
N VAL A 488 -3.46 -30.26 17.58
CA VAL A 488 -2.07 -30.76 17.73
C VAL A 488 -1.35 -29.89 18.76
N PRO A 489 -1.00 -30.40 19.95
CA PRO A 489 -0.35 -29.62 21.01
C PRO A 489 1.15 -29.36 20.80
N ASP A 490 1.74 -29.92 19.74
CA ASP A 490 3.20 -29.97 19.56
C ASP A 490 3.70 -28.91 18.57
N LEU A 491 4.36 -27.89 19.10
CA LEU A 491 4.89 -26.75 18.36
C LEU A 491 6.24 -27.03 17.66
N THR A 492 6.77 -28.25 17.70
CA THR A 492 8.05 -28.60 17.06
C THR A 492 7.99 -28.61 15.53
N ALA A 493 6.82 -28.80 14.91
CA ALA A 493 6.65 -28.80 13.44
C ALA A 493 7.07 -27.46 12.77
N TYR A 494 7.03 -26.35 13.52
CA TYR A 494 7.47 -25.02 13.06
C TYR A 494 9.01 -24.86 13.00
N GLU A 495 9.77 -25.87 13.42
CA GLU A 495 11.22 -25.93 13.18
C GLU A 495 11.53 -26.51 11.79
N GLU A 496 10.74 -27.47 11.27
CA GLU A 496 11.01 -28.11 9.98
C GLU A 496 10.33 -27.44 8.76
N GLU A 497 9.07 -26.95 8.87
CA GLU A 497 8.33 -26.51 7.66
C GLU A 497 8.92 -25.27 6.94
N ASP A 498 9.62 -24.37 7.63
CA ASP A 498 10.32 -23.23 7.02
C ASP A 498 11.77 -23.57 6.59
N ASP A 499 12.36 -24.64 7.14
CA ASP A 499 13.71 -25.13 6.79
C ASP A 499 13.72 -26.17 5.65
N ILE A 500 12.56 -26.45 5.04
CA ILE A 500 12.44 -27.26 3.80
C ILE A 500 12.92 -26.44 2.58
N GLN A 501 14.22 -26.14 2.58
CA GLN A 501 15.03 -25.83 1.39
C GLN A 501 15.31 -27.07 0.52
N LEU A 502 14.50 -28.14 0.59
CA LEU A 502 14.67 -29.33 -0.26
C LEU A 502 14.57 -29.02 -1.76
N TRP A 503 14.04 -27.86 -2.15
CA TRP A 503 13.99 -27.41 -3.55
C TRP A 503 15.37 -26.97 -4.08
N HIS A 504 16.39 -26.82 -3.20
CA HIS A 504 17.79 -26.60 -3.58
C HIS A 504 18.59 -27.90 -3.78
N THR A 505 17.99 -29.08 -3.55
CA THR A 505 18.70 -30.39 -3.71
C THR A 505 18.44 -31.08 -5.04
N GLN A 506 17.59 -30.53 -5.90
CA GLN A 506 17.66 -30.84 -7.33
C GLN A 506 18.68 -29.90 -7.96
N GLU A 507 19.67 -30.46 -8.66
CA GLU A 507 20.72 -29.71 -9.34
C GLU A 507 20.09 -28.67 -10.28
N VAL A 508 20.07 -27.42 -9.84
CA VAL A 508 19.69 -26.27 -10.68
C VAL A 508 20.80 -26.12 -11.71
N PRO A 509 20.50 -26.12 -13.03
CA PRO A 509 21.52 -25.87 -14.04
C PRO A 509 22.23 -24.55 -13.76
N ASP A 510 23.55 -24.58 -13.68
CA ASP A 510 24.34 -23.42 -13.31
C ASP A 510 24.15 -22.29 -14.35
N LEU A 511 23.52 -21.19 -13.91
CA LEU A 511 23.30 -20.02 -14.75
C LEU A 511 24.57 -19.16 -14.93
N THR A 512 25.70 -19.58 -14.36
CA THR A 512 27.00 -18.92 -14.57
C THR A 512 27.80 -19.49 -15.74
N GLU A 513 27.41 -20.63 -16.33
CA GLU A 513 28.06 -21.20 -17.52
C GLU A 513 27.22 -21.06 -18.81
N GLU A 514 27.75 -20.22 -19.72
CA GLU A 514 27.49 -20.15 -21.18
C GLU A 514 26.14 -19.66 -21.73
N LYS A 515 25.06 -19.42 -20.97
CA LYS A 515 23.81 -18.85 -21.55
C LYS A 515 23.25 -17.64 -20.81
N ALA A 516 23.15 -16.52 -21.52
CA ALA A 516 22.50 -15.30 -21.04
C ALA A 516 21.02 -15.56 -20.66
N PRO A 517 20.49 -14.92 -19.60
CA PRO A 517 19.14 -15.16 -19.10
C PRO A 517 18.08 -14.70 -20.12
N GLY A 518 17.59 -15.65 -20.91
CA GLY A 518 16.51 -15.47 -21.88
C GLY A 518 15.17 -16.05 -21.39
N TYR A 519 14.34 -16.51 -22.34
CA TYR A 519 13.06 -17.18 -22.08
C TYR A 519 13.18 -18.36 -21.09
N ASP A 520 14.33 -19.05 -21.08
CA ASP A 520 14.59 -20.17 -20.19
C ASP A 520 14.62 -19.75 -18.70
N ALA A 521 15.02 -18.51 -18.38
CA ALA A 521 14.93 -17.97 -17.02
C ALA A 521 13.47 -17.81 -16.56
N TYR A 522 12.59 -17.30 -17.44
CA TYR A 522 11.15 -17.22 -17.17
C TYR A 522 10.50 -18.60 -17.01
N LEU A 523 10.94 -19.61 -17.78
CA LEU A 523 10.52 -21.00 -17.59
C LEU A 523 11.00 -21.59 -16.26
N LEU A 524 12.24 -21.32 -15.86
CA LEU A 524 12.80 -21.76 -14.58
C LEU A 524 12.06 -21.11 -13.41
N TRP A 525 11.82 -19.79 -13.45
CA TRP A 525 11.04 -19.09 -12.44
C TRP A 525 9.59 -19.57 -12.37
N LYS A 526 8.95 -19.88 -13.52
CA LYS A 526 7.64 -20.53 -13.53
C LYS A 526 7.65 -21.90 -12.84
N ARG A 527 8.69 -22.71 -13.03
CA ARG A 527 8.84 -24.02 -12.36
C ARG A 527 9.11 -23.87 -10.86
N GLN A 528 9.92 -22.88 -10.47
CA GLN A 528 10.37 -22.67 -9.10
C GLN A 528 9.35 -21.95 -8.23
N TYR A 529 8.63 -20.96 -8.78
CA TYR A 529 7.72 -20.08 -8.02
C TYR A 529 6.25 -20.23 -8.43
N GLY A 530 5.97 -20.99 -9.49
CA GLY A 530 4.62 -21.27 -9.97
C GLY A 530 4.13 -20.29 -11.05
N ASN A 531 2.81 -20.30 -11.28
CA ASN A 531 2.18 -19.53 -12.37
C ASN A 531 2.18 -18.00 -12.15
N VAL A 532 2.41 -17.55 -10.92
CA VAL A 532 2.55 -16.14 -10.55
C VAL A 532 3.78 -15.99 -9.66
N TYR A 533 4.65 -15.04 -9.98
CA TYR A 533 5.81 -14.73 -9.15
C TYR A 533 6.23 -13.27 -9.31
N THR A 534 6.93 -12.73 -8.31
CA THR A 534 7.46 -11.36 -8.34
C THR A 534 8.96 -11.40 -8.58
N TYR A 535 9.45 -10.59 -9.50
CA TYR A 535 10.88 -10.29 -9.65
C TYR A 535 11.10 -8.78 -9.62
N TRP A 536 12.27 -8.34 -9.16
CA TRP A 536 12.57 -6.91 -9.00
C TRP A 536 13.43 -6.42 -10.15
N LEU A 537 13.00 -5.32 -10.78
CA LEU A 537 13.75 -4.61 -11.81
C LEU A 537 14.29 -3.30 -11.20
N GLY A 538 15.41 -3.41 -10.50
CA GLY A 538 15.87 -2.34 -9.60
C GLY A 538 14.91 -2.21 -8.41
N GLU A 539 14.37 -1.01 -8.22
CA GLU A 539 13.37 -0.70 -7.17
C GLU A 539 11.92 -0.97 -7.60
N LEU A 540 11.68 -1.40 -8.85
CA LEU A 540 10.34 -1.70 -9.37
C LEU A 540 10.00 -3.19 -9.18
N PRO A 541 9.00 -3.56 -8.36
CA PRO A 541 8.50 -4.94 -8.29
C PRO A 541 7.64 -5.24 -9.52
N ILE A 542 7.97 -6.33 -10.23
CA ILE A 542 7.22 -6.82 -11.39
C ILE A 542 6.58 -8.16 -11.03
N VAL A 543 5.25 -8.20 -11.00
CA VAL A 543 4.47 -9.43 -10.85
C VAL A 543 4.25 -10.05 -12.23
N ALA A 544 4.88 -11.20 -12.48
CA ALA A 544 4.72 -11.98 -13.70
C ALA A 544 3.53 -12.94 -13.57
N VAL A 545 2.67 -12.98 -14.58
CA VAL A 545 1.60 -13.98 -14.75
C VAL A 545 1.94 -14.84 -15.96
N THR A 546 2.05 -16.16 -15.76
CA THR A 546 2.60 -17.08 -16.78
C THR A 546 1.69 -18.26 -17.14
N ASP A 547 0.46 -18.29 -16.63
CA ASP A 547 -0.59 -19.24 -17.04
C ASP A 547 -1.64 -18.56 -17.94
N TYR A 548 -2.04 -19.23 -19.02
CA TYR A 548 -2.96 -18.66 -20.01
C TYR A 548 -4.35 -18.36 -19.42
N LYS A 549 -4.93 -19.27 -18.64
CA LYS A 549 -6.26 -19.08 -18.06
C LYS A 549 -6.24 -17.90 -17.09
N LEU A 550 -5.17 -17.80 -16.31
CA LEU A 550 -4.96 -16.68 -15.41
C LEU A 550 -4.75 -15.34 -16.16
N MET A 551 -3.98 -15.33 -17.25
CA MET A 551 -3.86 -14.16 -18.12
C MET A 551 -5.23 -13.72 -18.68
N VAL A 552 -6.09 -14.65 -19.06
CA VAL A 552 -7.46 -14.35 -19.53
C VAL A 552 -8.32 -13.76 -18.41
N SER A 553 -8.34 -14.35 -17.21
CA SER A 553 -9.10 -13.78 -16.09
C SER A 553 -8.59 -12.41 -15.66
N THR A 554 -7.27 -12.22 -15.57
CA THR A 554 -6.66 -10.97 -15.11
C THR A 554 -6.76 -9.86 -16.16
N PHE A 555 -6.30 -10.09 -17.40
CA PHE A 555 -6.16 -9.02 -18.39
C PHE A 555 -7.34 -8.86 -19.36
N VAL A 556 -8.23 -9.87 -19.47
CA VAL A 556 -9.45 -9.78 -20.30
C VAL A 556 -10.69 -9.57 -19.44
N GLN A 557 -10.93 -10.43 -18.45
CA GLN A 557 -12.16 -10.39 -17.65
C GLN A 557 -12.14 -9.23 -16.65
N ASP A 558 -11.03 -9.05 -15.91
CA ASP A 558 -10.78 -7.88 -15.04
C ASP A 558 -9.90 -6.79 -15.71
N GLY A 559 -10.00 -6.70 -17.04
CA GLY A 559 -9.05 -5.91 -17.85
C GLY A 559 -9.06 -4.39 -17.61
N GLU A 560 -10.04 -3.82 -16.90
CA GLU A 560 -10.00 -2.40 -16.50
C GLU A 560 -9.07 -2.15 -15.31
N THR A 561 -9.06 -3.06 -14.32
CA THR A 561 -8.19 -3.00 -13.13
C THR A 561 -6.71 -3.04 -13.52
N PHE A 562 -6.37 -3.88 -14.51
CA PHE A 562 -5.01 -4.07 -15.00
C PHE A 562 -4.69 -3.27 -16.29
N ALA A 563 -5.49 -2.24 -16.62
CA ALA A 563 -5.25 -1.40 -17.79
C ALA A 563 -4.14 -0.34 -17.60
N GLY A 564 -3.67 -0.10 -16.37
CA GLY A 564 -2.68 0.92 -16.03
C GLY A 564 -1.27 0.65 -16.60
N ARG A 565 -0.40 1.67 -16.50
CA ARG A 565 1.03 1.60 -16.85
C ARG A 565 1.86 2.23 -15.74
N TYR A 566 3.09 1.76 -15.57
CA TYR A 566 4.03 2.38 -14.65
C TYR A 566 4.68 3.61 -15.31
N ASN A 567 4.34 4.81 -14.82
CA ASN A 567 4.99 6.03 -15.27
C ASN A 567 6.23 6.33 -14.39
N ASN A 568 7.43 6.12 -14.92
CA ASN A 568 8.65 6.62 -14.28
C ASN A 568 8.72 8.15 -14.47
N GLU A 569 8.42 8.91 -13.41
CA GLU A 569 8.46 10.38 -13.42
C GLU A 569 9.81 10.98 -13.86
N TYR A 570 10.91 10.21 -13.74
CA TYR A 570 12.26 10.69 -13.99
C TYR A 570 12.74 10.41 -15.41
N PHE A 571 12.42 9.24 -15.95
CA PHE A 571 12.75 8.87 -17.33
C PHE A 571 11.59 9.15 -18.28
N THR A 572 10.41 8.55 -18.07
CA THR A 572 9.27 8.59 -19.00
C THR A 572 8.78 10.02 -19.23
N ASN A 573 8.52 10.79 -18.16
CA ASN A 573 8.12 12.19 -18.30
C ASN A 573 9.20 13.07 -18.96
N ARG A 574 10.50 12.76 -18.81
CA ARG A 574 11.58 13.52 -19.48
C ARG A 574 11.72 13.13 -20.94
N PHE A 575 11.67 11.84 -21.26
CA PHE A 575 11.75 11.29 -22.62
C PHE A 575 10.57 11.73 -23.48
N ARG A 576 9.35 11.67 -22.94
CA ARG A 576 8.11 12.01 -23.67
C ARG A 576 7.64 13.46 -23.54
N TYR A 577 8.29 14.25 -22.68
CA TYR A 577 7.84 15.57 -22.18
C TYR A 577 6.55 15.56 -21.34
N GLY A 578 6.14 14.40 -20.84
CA GLY A 578 4.97 14.19 -19.98
C GLY A 578 4.43 12.76 -20.12
N ASN A 579 3.23 12.51 -19.60
CA ASN A 579 2.51 11.27 -19.84
C ASN A 579 1.79 11.36 -21.20
N TYR A 580 2.54 11.12 -22.29
CA TYR A 580 2.07 11.25 -23.68
C TYR A 580 2.29 9.97 -24.50
N GLY A 581 1.66 9.86 -25.66
CA GLY A 581 1.65 8.68 -26.54
C GLY A 581 0.44 7.77 -26.31
N VAL A 582 0.53 6.52 -26.76
CA VAL A 582 -0.53 5.49 -26.66
C VAL A 582 -0.03 4.18 -26.03
N VAL A 583 1.30 4.00 -25.93
CA VAL A 583 1.94 2.84 -25.29
C VAL A 583 1.99 2.98 -23.77
N GLU A 584 2.50 4.12 -23.27
CA GLU A 584 2.74 4.39 -21.84
C GLU A 584 1.60 5.13 -21.15
N THR A 585 0.76 5.87 -21.89
CA THR A 585 -0.37 6.61 -21.32
C THR A 585 -1.41 5.68 -20.70
N ASP A 586 -2.14 6.19 -19.71
CA ASP A 586 -3.18 5.50 -18.97
C ASP A 586 -4.42 6.39 -18.75
N GLY A 587 -5.37 5.89 -17.94
CA GLY A 587 -6.59 6.61 -17.60
C GLY A 587 -7.48 6.98 -18.81
N GLU A 588 -8.17 8.11 -18.69
CA GLU A 588 -9.12 8.60 -19.70
C GLU A 588 -8.42 9.10 -20.98
N VAL A 589 -7.28 9.76 -20.84
CA VAL A 589 -6.43 10.23 -21.97
C VAL A 589 -6.08 9.06 -22.88
N TRP A 590 -5.59 7.94 -22.32
CA TRP A 590 -5.31 6.75 -23.11
C TRP A 590 -6.57 6.17 -23.78
N ARG A 591 -7.72 6.12 -23.09
CA ARG A 591 -8.97 5.64 -23.68
C ARG A 591 -9.45 6.51 -24.83
N GLU A 592 -9.27 7.82 -24.77
CA GLU A 592 -9.59 8.75 -25.86
C GLU A 592 -8.65 8.55 -27.05
N GLN A 593 -7.34 8.68 -26.81
CA GLN A 593 -6.28 8.54 -27.80
C GLN A 593 -6.35 7.19 -28.53
N ARG A 594 -6.47 6.08 -27.78
CA ARG A 594 -6.61 4.73 -28.36
C ARG A 594 -7.86 4.57 -29.22
N ARG A 595 -9.00 5.16 -28.82
CA ARG A 595 -10.24 5.11 -29.61
C ARG A 595 -10.12 5.91 -30.90
N PHE A 596 -9.52 7.10 -30.82
CA PHE A 596 -9.23 7.93 -32.00
C PHE A 596 -8.32 7.18 -32.98
N THR A 597 -7.18 6.65 -32.51
CA THR A 597 -6.24 5.91 -33.35
C THR A 597 -6.91 4.72 -34.04
N LEU A 598 -7.67 3.89 -33.30
CA LEU A 598 -8.42 2.77 -33.89
C LEU A 598 -9.46 3.21 -34.92
N HIS A 599 -10.11 4.35 -34.71
CA HIS A 599 -11.09 4.89 -35.67
C HIS A 599 -10.40 5.34 -36.96
N VAL A 600 -9.35 6.15 -36.86
CA VAL A 600 -8.59 6.66 -38.01
C VAL A 600 -7.98 5.53 -38.84
N LEU A 601 -7.31 4.57 -38.20
CA LEU A 601 -6.74 3.40 -38.90
C LEU A 601 -7.82 2.61 -39.68
N ARG A 602 -9.01 2.41 -39.09
CA ARG A 602 -10.14 1.74 -39.77
C ARG A 602 -10.69 2.53 -40.95
N ASN A 603 -10.61 3.86 -40.92
CA ASN A 603 -11.03 4.71 -42.04
C ASN A 603 -10.06 4.52 -43.22
N PHE A 604 -8.74 4.54 -42.98
CA PHE A 604 -7.69 4.26 -43.98
C PHE A 604 -7.58 2.80 -44.43
N GLY A 605 -8.58 1.98 -44.12
CA GLY A 605 -8.70 0.64 -44.68
C GLY A 605 -8.13 -0.47 -43.83
N LEU A 606 -7.72 -0.25 -42.58
CA LEU A 606 -7.28 -1.34 -41.68
C LEU A 606 -8.35 -2.46 -41.63
N GLY A 607 -8.03 -3.64 -42.19
CA GLY A 607 -8.96 -4.76 -42.32
C GLY A 607 -9.93 -4.71 -43.52
N LYS A 608 -9.71 -3.82 -44.50
CA LYS A 608 -10.48 -3.67 -45.75
C LYS A 608 -9.57 -3.82 -46.98
N ASN A 609 -10.17 -3.99 -48.17
CA ASN A 609 -9.43 -4.14 -49.44
C ASN A 609 -8.49 -2.97 -49.76
N VAL A 610 -8.81 -1.74 -49.36
CA VAL A 610 -7.98 -0.54 -49.62
C VAL A 610 -6.59 -0.68 -48.99
N MET A 611 -6.47 -1.28 -47.81
CA MET A 611 -5.16 -1.54 -47.20
C MET A 611 -4.41 -2.67 -47.91
N GLN A 612 -5.13 -3.71 -48.35
CA GLN A 612 -4.54 -4.77 -49.17
C GLN A 612 -3.95 -4.19 -50.47
N GLU A 613 -4.64 -3.27 -51.13
CA GLU A 613 -4.15 -2.59 -52.34
C GLU A 613 -2.85 -1.84 -52.06
N LYS A 614 -2.80 -0.99 -51.01
CA LYS A 614 -1.56 -0.32 -50.57
C LYS A 614 -0.41 -1.30 -50.31
N ILE A 615 -0.65 -2.41 -49.61
CA ILE A 615 0.39 -3.42 -49.34
C ILE A 615 0.84 -4.12 -50.64
N LEU A 616 -0.08 -4.42 -51.56
CA LEU A 616 0.23 -5.07 -52.83
C LEU A 616 0.98 -4.15 -53.80
N ASP A 617 0.78 -2.83 -53.74
CA ASP A 617 1.58 -1.86 -54.48
C ASP A 617 3.04 -1.83 -54.00
N GLU A 618 3.26 -1.95 -52.67
CA GLU A 618 4.61 -2.05 -52.08
C GLU A 618 5.27 -3.41 -52.40
N VAL A 619 4.51 -4.51 -52.32
CA VAL A 619 4.97 -5.84 -52.76
C VAL A 619 5.34 -5.84 -54.26
N SER A 620 4.59 -5.13 -55.09
CA SER A 620 4.89 -4.98 -56.52
C SER A 620 6.16 -4.16 -56.77
N SER A 621 6.40 -3.12 -55.96
CA SER A 621 7.64 -2.35 -56.00
C SER A 621 8.87 -3.18 -55.60
N ILE A 622 8.81 -4.00 -54.54
CA ILE A 622 9.96 -4.87 -54.21
C ILE A 622 10.22 -5.93 -55.29
N PHE A 623 9.20 -6.41 -56.00
CA PHE A 623 9.39 -7.38 -57.09
C PHE A 623 10.13 -6.78 -58.28
N GLN A 624 9.93 -5.48 -58.58
CA GLN A 624 10.71 -4.81 -59.62
C GLN A 624 12.19 -4.73 -59.24
N LYS A 625 12.50 -4.44 -57.97
CA LYS A 625 13.88 -4.41 -57.45
C LYS A 625 14.50 -5.81 -57.43
N ILE A 626 13.83 -6.79 -56.83
CA ILE A 626 14.28 -8.20 -56.78
C ILE A 626 14.50 -8.77 -58.19
N ASP A 627 13.63 -8.45 -59.15
CA ASP A 627 13.78 -8.91 -60.53
C ASP A 627 15.03 -8.30 -61.20
N GLN A 628 15.38 -7.04 -60.90
CA GLN A 628 16.63 -6.39 -61.36
C GLN A 628 17.86 -6.98 -60.67
N ASP A 629 17.82 -7.17 -59.34
CA ASP A 629 18.93 -7.73 -58.55
C ASP A 629 19.24 -9.18 -58.97
N ILE A 630 18.22 -9.97 -59.37
CA ILE A 630 18.41 -11.32 -59.94
C ILE A 630 19.23 -11.28 -61.24
N GLU A 631 19.00 -10.29 -62.10
CA GLU A 631 19.73 -10.12 -63.37
C GLU A 631 21.16 -9.62 -63.17
N HIS A 632 21.43 -8.86 -62.10
CA HIS A 632 22.74 -8.23 -61.83
C HIS A 632 23.66 -9.00 -60.87
N GLU A 633 23.14 -9.60 -59.79
CA GLU A 633 23.94 -10.22 -58.71
C GLU A 633 23.87 -11.76 -58.69
N HIS A 634 23.60 -12.39 -59.84
CA HIS A 634 23.40 -13.85 -59.95
C HIS A 634 22.31 -14.41 -59.01
N GLY A 635 21.31 -13.59 -58.66
CA GLY A 635 20.24 -13.96 -57.74
C GLY A 635 20.55 -13.82 -56.26
N LYS A 636 21.77 -13.41 -55.87
CA LYS A 636 22.11 -13.13 -54.46
C LYS A 636 21.48 -11.80 -54.04
N ILE A 637 20.65 -11.81 -53.00
CA ILE A 637 19.89 -10.66 -52.53
C ILE A 637 19.95 -10.56 -50.99
N ASP A 638 20.11 -9.34 -50.48
CA ASP A 638 19.71 -9.00 -49.11
C ASP A 638 18.22 -8.68 -49.08
N ILE A 639 17.44 -9.69 -48.70
CA ILE A 639 15.98 -9.58 -48.59
C ILE A 639 15.57 -8.66 -47.42
N THR A 640 16.42 -8.50 -46.40
CA THR A 640 16.12 -7.69 -45.22
C THR A 640 16.00 -6.22 -45.60
N SER A 641 16.98 -5.68 -46.33
CA SER A 641 16.95 -4.30 -46.85
C SER A 641 15.75 -4.04 -47.78
N CYS A 642 15.25 -5.06 -48.49
CA CYS A 642 14.05 -4.93 -49.33
C CYS A 642 12.76 -4.90 -48.49
N LEU A 643 12.68 -5.72 -47.44
CA LEU A 643 11.57 -5.73 -46.48
C LEU A 643 11.52 -4.45 -45.65
N GLU A 644 12.68 -3.90 -45.28
CA GLU A 644 12.81 -2.63 -44.56
C GLU A 644 12.11 -1.48 -45.30
N VAL A 645 12.43 -1.26 -46.57
CA VAL A 645 11.80 -0.20 -47.39
C VAL A 645 10.31 -0.47 -47.63
N CYS A 646 9.92 -1.73 -47.84
CA CYS A 646 8.52 -2.12 -48.05
C CYS A 646 7.64 -1.80 -46.84
N VAL A 647 7.98 -2.37 -45.67
CA VAL A 647 7.19 -2.17 -44.44
C VAL A 647 7.28 -0.72 -43.97
N GLY A 648 8.46 -0.10 -44.06
CA GLY A 648 8.64 1.32 -43.79
C GLY A 648 7.71 2.20 -44.62
N SER A 649 7.58 1.92 -45.92
CA SER A 649 6.69 2.67 -46.81
C SER A 649 5.20 2.46 -46.49
N ILE A 650 4.78 1.25 -46.09
CA ILE A 650 3.39 0.98 -45.68
C ILE A 650 3.01 1.81 -44.45
N ILE A 651 3.84 1.80 -43.39
CA ILE A 651 3.55 2.55 -42.17
C ILE A 651 3.66 4.06 -42.41
N ASN A 652 4.66 4.52 -43.18
CA ASN A 652 4.84 5.93 -43.49
C ASN A 652 3.70 6.49 -44.36
N GLY A 653 3.26 5.74 -45.38
CA GLY A 653 2.12 6.10 -46.24
C GLY A 653 0.76 6.04 -45.56
N LEU A 654 0.68 5.50 -44.34
CA LEU A 654 -0.49 5.57 -43.46
C LEU A 654 -0.38 6.72 -42.43
N LEU A 655 0.83 7.04 -41.97
CA LEU A 655 1.05 8.07 -40.96
C LEU A 655 1.20 9.49 -41.54
N LEU A 656 1.95 9.62 -42.65
CA LEU A 656 2.38 10.90 -43.26
C LEU A 656 1.99 11.02 -44.75
N GLY A 657 1.25 10.06 -45.30
CA GLY A 657 0.70 10.13 -46.66
C GLY A 657 1.68 9.84 -47.82
N TYR A 658 2.97 9.60 -47.55
CA TYR A 658 3.96 9.28 -48.60
C TYR A 658 4.79 8.01 -48.33
N ARG A 659 5.31 7.42 -49.41
CA ARG A 659 6.16 6.21 -49.46
C ARG A 659 7.61 6.56 -49.79
N PHE A 660 8.56 5.64 -49.58
CA PHE A 660 9.99 5.87 -49.82
C PHE A 660 10.41 5.44 -51.24
N ASP A 661 9.93 6.17 -52.25
CA ASP A 661 10.06 5.83 -53.68
C ASP A 661 11.14 6.61 -54.46
N THR A 662 11.59 7.77 -53.97
CA THR A 662 12.66 8.56 -54.61
C THR A 662 14.01 8.40 -53.87
N PRO A 663 15.15 8.66 -54.54
CA PRO A 663 16.47 8.60 -53.88
C PRO A 663 16.57 9.47 -52.62
N GLU A 664 15.99 10.66 -52.64
CA GLU A 664 16.00 11.60 -51.51
C GLU A 664 15.17 11.06 -50.33
N ARG A 665 14.03 10.43 -50.63
CA ARG A 665 13.19 9.77 -49.63
C ARG A 665 13.82 8.49 -49.08
N LEU A 666 14.63 7.78 -49.87
CA LEU A 666 15.41 6.64 -49.39
C LEU A 666 16.54 7.09 -48.46
N GLU A 667 17.21 8.23 -48.72
CA GLU A 667 18.16 8.83 -47.77
C GLU A 667 17.47 9.25 -46.46
N GLU A 668 16.26 9.81 -46.54
CA GLU A 668 15.42 10.14 -45.38
C GLU A 668 15.06 8.88 -44.56
N PHE A 669 14.64 7.82 -45.24
CA PHE A 669 14.34 6.52 -44.62
C PHE A 669 15.56 5.94 -43.90
N GLU A 670 16.73 5.91 -44.54
CA GLU A 670 17.97 5.41 -43.94
C GLU A 670 18.39 6.25 -42.73
N TYR A 671 18.20 7.56 -42.78
CA TYR A 671 18.45 8.44 -41.65
C TYR A 671 17.54 8.11 -40.45
N LEU A 672 16.23 7.99 -40.68
CA LEU A 672 15.25 7.65 -39.64
C LEU A 672 15.48 6.24 -39.06
N ARG A 673 15.68 5.25 -39.95
CA ARG A 673 15.98 3.86 -39.60
C ARG A 673 17.22 3.74 -38.74
N ARG A 674 18.29 4.48 -39.07
CA ARG A 674 19.53 4.49 -38.28
C ARG A 674 19.30 5.01 -36.86
N ILE A 675 18.65 6.17 -36.71
CA ILE A 675 18.40 6.75 -35.37
C ILE A 675 17.54 5.82 -34.52
N ILE A 676 16.53 5.19 -35.12
CA ILE A 676 15.67 4.23 -34.42
C ILE A 676 16.48 2.98 -34.03
N SER A 677 17.27 2.41 -34.94
CA SER A 677 18.13 1.26 -34.63
C SER A 677 19.14 1.55 -33.52
N ASP A 678 19.79 2.73 -33.56
CA ASP A 678 20.69 3.18 -32.50
C ASP A 678 19.95 3.37 -31.16
N PHE A 679 18.77 4.00 -31.16
CA PHE A 679 17.92 4.16 -29.96
C PHE A 679 17.51 2.80 -29.35
N LEU A 680 16.98 1.88 -30.16
CA LEU A 680 16.54 0.57 -29.69
C LEU A 680 17.72 -0.27 -29.15
N ARG A 681 18.88 -0.22 -29.81
CA ARG A 681 20.12 -0.88 -29.35
C ARG A 681 20.61 -0.31 -28.02
N MET A 682 20.57 1.01 -27.85
CA MET A 682 20.93 1.63 -26.57
C MET A 682 19.94 1.23 -25.48
N ALA A 683 18.63 1.31 -25.73
CA ALA A 683 17.59 1.08 -24.73
C ALA A 683 17.67 -0.31 -24.05
N VAL A 684 18.14 -1.34 -24.76
CA VAL A 684 18.37 -2.69 -24.18
C VAL A 684 19.74 -2.91 -23.57
N SER A 685 20.66 -1.96 -23.68
CA SER A 685 21.97 -2.09 -23.04
C SER A 685 21.78 -2.13 -21.51
N PRO A 686 22.53 -2.97 -20.77
CA PRO A 686 22.36 -3.06 -19.31
C PRO A 686 22.50 -1.71 -18.59
N MET A 687 23.37 -0.83 -19.11
CA MET A 687 23.58 0.52 -18.57
C MET A 687 22.38 1.43 -18.80
N SER A 688 21.78 1.41 -20.00
CA SER A 688 20.56 2.16 -20.29
C SER A 688 19.36 1.60 -19.55
N ALA A 689 19.22 0.27 -19.45
CA ALA A 689 18.17 -0.36 -18.67
C ALA A 689 18.19 0.14 -17.21
N ILE A 690 19.38 0.18 -16.58
CA ILE A 690 19.57 0.77 -15.25
C ILE A 690 19.15 2.24 -15.20
N VAL A 691 19.49 3.07 -16.20
CA VAL A 691 19.07 4.48 -16.29
C VAL A 691 17.55 4.64 -16.46
N ILE A 692 16.91 3.76 -17.24
CA ILE A 692 15.47 3.80 -17.55
C ILE A 692 14.61 3.40 -16.34
N VAL A 693 15.08 2.45 -15.52
CA VAL A 693 14.29 1.89 -14.40
C VAL A 693 14.52 2.60 -13.06
N SER A 694 15.64 3.30 -12.91
CA SER A 694 16.00 3.98 -11.65
C SER A 694 15.31 5.34 -11.51
N THR A 695 14.95 5.72 -10.28
CA THR A 695 14.03 6.85 -10.02
C THR A 695 14.63 8.11 -9.38
N ARG A 696 15.93 8.21 -9.06
CA ARG A 696 16.41 9.49 -8.44
C ARG A 696 17.84 9.96 -8.65
N PHE A 697 18.86 9.12 -8.48
CA PHE A 697 20.26 9.59 -8.46
C PHE A 697 21.16 8.98 -9.55
N VAL A 698 20.79 7.81 -10.08
CA VAL A 698 21.62 7.02 -11.01
C VAL A 698 22.03 7.85 -12.23
N GLN A 699 21.10 8.54 -12.89
CA GLN A 699 21.35 9.43 -14.04
C GLN A 699 22.35 10.59 -13.77
N HIS A 700 22.70 10.87 -12.52
CA HIS A 700 23.65 11.92 -12.13
C HIS A 700 25.04 11.38 -11.78
N LEU A 701 25.20 10.06 -11.64
CA LEU A 701 26.51 9.43 -11.47
C LEU A 701 27.30 9.50 -12.78
N PRO A 702 28.63 9.76 -12.75
CA PRO A 702 29.41 10.02 -13.97
C PRO A 702 29.24 8.97 -15.08
N VAL A 703 29.27 7.68 -14.74
CA VAL A 703 29.18 6.56 -15.69
C VAL A 703 27.81 6.48 -16.38
N PHE A 704 26.74 6.87 -15.69
CA PHE A 704 25.36 6.79 -16.19
C PHE A 704 24.87 8.10 -16.81
N LYS A 705 25.50 9.23 -16.46
CA LYS A 705 25.19 10.55 -16.99
C LYS A 705 25.40 10.62 -18.50
N ASP A 706 26.51 10.07 -19.00
CA ASP A 706 26.84 10.10 -20.42
C ASP A 706 25.85 9.24 -21.22
N VAL A 707 25.49 8.05 -20.70
CA VAL A 707 24.43 7.17 -21.24
C VAL A 707 23.08 7.87 -21.29
N TYR A 708 22.70 8.59 -20.22
CA TYR A 708 21.47 9.38 -20.18
C TYR A 708 21.48 10.51 -21.24
N GLN A 709 22.61 11.20 -21.41
CA GLN A 709 22.75 12.26 -22.42
C GLN A 709 22.66 11.71 -23.85
N GLU A 710 23.24 10.54 -24.13
CA GLU A 710 23.16 9.88 -25.44
C GLU A 710 21.72 9.44 -25.77
N LEU A 711 21.00 8.89 -24.79
CA LEU A 711 19.58 8.53 -24.92
C LEU A 711 18.71 9.77 -25.21
N MET A 712 18.90 10.88 -24.48
CA MET A 712 18.14 12.11 -24.70
C MET A 712 18.49 12.77 -26.05
N SER A 713 19.76 12.73 -26.47
CA SER A 713 20.19 13.24 -27.78
C SER A 713 19.51 12.49 -28.94
N ASN A 714 19.47 11.16 -28.88
CA ASN A 714 18.76 10.37 -29.90
C ASN A 714 17.24 10.58 -29.83
N ARG A 715 16.65 10.75 -28.64
CA ARG A 715 15.25 11.18 -28.49
C ARG A 715 15.01 12.50 -29.23
N ASP A 716 15.86 13.51 -29.00
CA ASP A 716 15.71 14.83 -29.63
C ASP A 716 15.76 14.72 -31.16
N LEU A 717 16.66 13.89 -31.72
CA LEU A 717 16.71 13.63 -33.17
C LEU A 717 15.40 13.02 -33.72
N LEU A 718 14.81 12.05 -33.02
CA LEU A 718 13.53 11.43 -33.42
C LEU A 718 12.37 12.41 -33.33
N PHE A 719 12.28 13.18 -32.25
CA PHE A 719 11.22 14.18 -32.06
C PHE A 719 11.32 15.30 -33.11
N ASN A 720 12.53 15.79 -33.40
CA ASN A 720 12.75 16.81 -34.43
C ASN A 720 12.39 16.30 -35.84
N PHE A 721 12.59 15.02 -36.13
CA PHE A 721 12.14 14.43 -37.40
C PHE A 721 10.61 14.52 -37.53
N PHE A 722 9.86 13.98 -36.55
CA PHE A 722 8.40 13.99 -36.60
C PHE A 722 7.80 15.39 -36.53
N GLU A 723 8.37 16.31 -35.73
CA GLU A 723 7.93 17.72 -35.71
C GLU A 723 8.10 18.38 -37.07
N LYS A 724 9.24 18.18 -37.75
CA LYS A 724 9.46 18.71 -39.10
C LYS A 724 8.42 18.19 -40.09
N GLN A 725 8.11 16.90 -40.06
CA GLN A 725 7.10 16.30 -40.94
C GLN A 725 5.70 16.86 -40.65
N ILE A 726 5.33 17.05 -39.37
CA ILE A 726 4.08 17.71 -38.97
C ILE A 726 4.06 19.17 -39.47
N GLU A 727 5.14 19.94 -39.31
CA GLU A 727 5.23 21.32 -39.81
C GLU A 727 5.14 21.43 -41.33
N GLU A 728 5.68 20.47 -42.08
CA GLU A 728 5.60 20.46 -43.55
C GLU A 728 4.19 20.10 -44.00
N HIS A 729 3.60 19.04 -43.44
CA HIS A 729 2.25 18.61 -43.76
C HIS A 729 1.15 19.61 -43.33
N GLU A 730 1.30 20.27 -42.18
CA GLU A 730 0.35 21.30 -41.68
C GLU A 730 0.18 22.49 -42.65
N LYS A 731 1.17 22.76 -43.50
CA LYS A 731 1.11 23.83 -44.53
C LYS A 731 0.23 23.44 -45.73
N GLU A 732 -0.06 22.17 -45.92
CA GLU A 732 -0.81 21.62 -47.06
C GLU A 732 -2.31 21.42 -46.75
N ILE A 733 -2.69 21.39 -45.46
CA ILE A 733 -4.06 21.11 -45.00
C ILE A 733 -4.98 22.33 -45.20
N ASP A 734 -6.01 22.16 -46.03
CA ASP A 734 -7.18 23.05 -46.04
C ASP A 734 -8.19 22.62 -44.96
N TYR A 735 -8.08 23.22 -43.77
CA TYR A 735 -9.01 23.00 -42.65
C TYR A 735 -10.47 23.37 -42.94
N SER A 736 -10.75 24.15 -44.00
CA SER A 736 -12.12 24.53 -44.39
C SER A 736 -12.80 23.49 -45.29
N SER A 737 -12.01 22.59 -45.88
CA SER A 737 -12.51 21.53 -46.76
C SER A 737 -13.19 20.39 -45.98
N SER A 738 -14.23 19.81 -46.57
CA SER A 738 -14.98 18.68 -46.00
C SER A 738 -14.56 17.30 -46.54
N HIS A 739 -13.37 17.18 -47.14
CA HIS A 739 -12.87 15.88 -47.60
C HIS A 739 -12.47 14.99 -46.41
N GLU A 740 -12.50 13.67 -46.62
CA GLU A 740 -11.92 12.75 -45.65
C GLU A 740 -10.41 12.98 -45.59
N PRO A 741 -9.77 12.93 -44.39
CA PRO A 741 -8.33 13.09 -44.28
C PRO A 741 -7.60 12.00 -45.07
N SER A 742 -6.43 12.32 -45.58
CA SER A 742 -5.61 11.44 -46.41
C SER A 742 -4.70 10.52 -45.58
N ASP A 743 -4.23 10.99 -44.43
CA ASP A 743 -3.37 10.24 -43.49
C ASP A 743 -3.62 10.60 -42.00
N TYR A 744 -2.84 9.97 -41.12
CA TYR A 744 -2.99 10.08 -39.68
C TYR A 744 -2.70 11.48 -39.14
N VAL A 745 -1.69 12.17 -39.65
CA VAL A 745 -1.33 13.53 -39.22
C VAL A 745 -2.44 14.49 -39.62
N GLU A 746 -2.97 14.41 -40.85
CA GLU A 746 -4.10 15.24 -41.26
C GLU A 746 -5.31 15.03 -40.35
N ALA A 747 -5.68 13.76 -40.10
CA ALA A 747 -6.82 13.43 -39.25
C ALA A 747 -6.67 13.99 -37.83
N TYR A 748 -5.46 13.91 -37.26
CA TYR A 748 -5.18 14.37 -35.90
C TYR A 748 -5.12 15.89 -35.80
N LEU A 749 -4.49 16.58 -36.76
CA LEU A 749 -4.44 18.05 -36.81
C LEU A 749 -5.83 18.64 -37.00
N ARG A 750 -6.70 18.03 -37.84
CA ARG A 750 -8.11 18.43 -37.96
C ARG A 750 -8.88 18.25 -36.64
N GLU A 751 -8.56 17.25 -35.82
CA GLU A 751 -9.20 17.08 -34.50
C GLU A 751 -8.74 18.14 -33.49
N ILE A 752 -7.45 18.49 -33.46
CA ILE A 752 -6.93 19.65 -32.71
C ILE A 752 -7.66 20.92 -33.14
N HIS A 753 -7.84 21.14 -34.45
CA HIS A 753 -8.52 22.33 -34.98
C HIS A 753 -9.97 22.45 -34.51
N LYS A 754 -10.74 21.35 -34.51
CA LYS A 754 -12.12 21.31 -33.98
C LYS A 754 -12.18 21.64 -32.49
N GLY A 755 -11.25 21.11 -31.70
CA GLY A 755 -11.23 21.26 -30.23
C GLY A 755 -10.92 22.67 -29.71
N ASN A 756 -10.44 23.58 -30.57
CA ASN A 756 -10.13 24.96 -30.18
C ASN A 756 -11.37 25.86 -29.99
N GLY A 757 -12.59 25.34 -30.19
CA GLY A 757 -13.85 26.03 -29.89
C GLY A 757 -14.58 25.44 -28.68
N GLU A 758 -14.56 26.16 -27.55
CA GLU A 758 -15.47 26.01 -26.40
C GLU A 758 -15.50 24.67 -25.61
N ASP A 759 -14.37 23.99 -25.37
CA ASP A 759 -14.10 23.38 -24.04
C ASP A 759 -12.61 23.05 -23.81
N SER A 760 -12.00 23.57 -22.73
CA SER A 760 -10.53 23.51 -22.53
C SER A 760 -10.01 22.20 -21.91
N ARG A 761 -10.61 21.06 -22.29
CA ARG A 761 -10.30 19.71 -21.75
C ARG A 761 -9.96 18.64 -22.80
N SER A 762 -9.65 19.03 -24.03
CA SER A 762 -9.19 18.10 -25.07
C SER A 762 -7.82 17.48 -24.73
N SER A 763 -7.66 16.14 -24.88
CA SER A 763 -6.32 15.51 -24.78
C SER A 763 -5.47 15.67 -26.04
N PHE A 764 -6.05 16.20 -27.12
CA PHE A 764 -5.38 16.35 -28.41
C PHE A 764 -4.44 17.55 -28.41
N SER A 765 -3.13 17.29 -28.48
CA SER A 765 -2.09 18.30 -28.58
C SER A 765 -0.99 17.87 -29.56
N ARG A 766 -0.16 18.83 -30.00
CA ARG A 766 0.96 18.58 -30.91
C ARG A 766 2.01 17.63 -30.32
N ILE A 767 2.36 17.83 -29.04
CA ILE A 767 3.31 16.94 -28.33
C ILE A 767 2.77 15.51 -28.15
N GLN A 768 1.45 15.37 -28.00
CA GLN A 768 0.79 14.06 -28.01
C GLN A 768 0.87 13.41 -29.40
N LEU A 769 0.65 14.17 -30.49
CA LEU A 769 0.79 13.66 -31.86
C LEU A 769 2.20 13.13 -32.13
N VAL A 770 3.25 13.89 -31.82
CA VAL A 770 4.65 13.44 -31.99
C VAL A 770 4.93 12.12 -31.26
N ASN A 771 4.47 11.99 -30.01
CA ASN A 771 4.60 10.77 -29.24
C ASN A 771 3.82 9.58 -29.85
N VAL A 772 2.64 9.83 -30.43
CA VAL A 772 1.84 8.79 -31.11
C VAL A 772 2.46 8.38 -32.44
N LEU A 773 3.05 9.29 -33.22
CA LEU A 773 3.78 8.95 -34.44
C LEU A 773 5.00 8.07 -34.13
N LEU A 774 5.78 8.43 -33.10
CA LEU A 774 6.89 7.60 -32.61
C LEU A 774 6.41 6.20 -32.20
N ASP A 775 5.35 6.11 -31.38
CA ASP A 775 4.78 4.85 -30.92
C ASP A 775 4.32 3.96 -32.10
N LEU A 776 3.64 4.52 -33.10
CA LEU A 776 3.09 3.77 -34.23
C LEU A 776 4.16 3.35 -35.24
N TRP A 777 5.12 4.23 -35.56
CA TRP A 777 6.17 3.93 -36.55
C TRP A 777 7.13 2.87 -36.02
N VAL A 778 7.63 3.02 -34.78
CA VAL A 778 8.55 2.05 -34.16
C VAL A 778 7.89 0.69 -33.98
N ALA A 779 6.63 0.64 -33.53
CA ALA A 779 5.92 -0.63 -33.36
C ALA A 779 5.57 -1.31 -34.69
N GLY A 780 5.21 -0.54 -35.72
CA GLY A 780 4.74 -1.06 -37.00
C GLY A 780 5.83 -1.61 -37.92
N MET A 781 7.06 -1.09 -37.85
CA MET A 781 8.13 -1.46 -38.77
C MET A 781 8.95 -2.67 -38.31
N GLU A 782 9.74 -2.53 -37.25
CA GLU A 782 10.80 -3.49 -36.91
C GLU A 782 10.24 -4.89 -36.58
N THR A 783 9.08 -4.92 -35.91
CA THR A 783 8.42 -6.16 -35.47
C THR A 783 8.00 -7.04 -36.65
N THR A 784 7.40 -6.45 -37.69
CA THR A 784 6.97 -7.14 -38.91
C THR A 784 8.19 -7.64 -39.68
N ILE A 785 9.21 -6.81 -39.90
CA ILE A 785 10.42 -7.17 -40.66
C ILE A 785 11.15 -8.36 -40.00
N ASN A 786 11.40 -8.29 -38.69
CA ASN A 786 12.06 -9.37 -37.97
C ASN A 786 11.23 -10.67 -38.03
N THR A 787 9.91 -10.58 -37.96
CA THR A 787 9.03 -11.76 -38.07
C THR A 787 9.09 -12.40 -39.47
N ILE A 788 9.07 -11.61 -40.54
CA ILE A 788 9.21 -12.11 -41.93
C ILE A 788 10.61 -12.70 -42.14
N ALA A 789 11.67 -12.02 -41.68
CA ALA A 789 13.04 -12.48 -41.79
C ALA A 789 13.27 -13.81 -41.06
N TRP A 790 12.75 -13.97 -39.84
CA TRP A 790 12.75 -15.27 -39.14
C TRP A 790 11.97 -16.35 -39.91
N GLY A 791 10.80 -16.01 -40.46
CA GLY A 791 10.03 -16.92 -41.31
C GLY A 791 10.84 -17.44 -42.49
N ILE A 792 11.55 -16.55 -43.21
CA ILE A 792 12.44 -16.90 -44.32
C ILE A 792 13.59 -17.79 -43.83
N ILE A 793 14.24 -17.46 -42.70
CA ILE A 793 15.33 -18.27 -42.13
C ILE A 793 14.83 -19.69 -41.81
N TYR A 794 13.70 -19.85 -41.10
CA TYR A 794 13.18 -21.18 -40.79
C TYR A 794 12.78 -21.98 -42.04
N ILE A 795 12.26 -21.33 -43.09
CA ILE A 795 11.96 -21.99 -44.38
C ILE A 795 13.25 -22.40 -45.12
N LEU A 796 14.32 -21.60 -45.05
CA LEU A 796 15.62 -21.94 -45.63
C LEU A 796 16.27 -23.16 -44.96
N HIS A 797 16.07 -23.33 -43.65
CA HIS A 797 16.48 -24.53 -42.90
C HIS A 797 15.58 -25.76 -43.16
N ASN A 798 14.39 -25.59 -43.75
CA ASN A 798 13.43 -26.66 -44.00
C ASN A 798 12.90 -26.61 -45.45
N PRO A 799 13.72 -27.00 -46.46
CA PRO A 799 13.34 -26.90 -47.87
C PRO A 799 12.07 -27.68 -48.25
N ASP A 800 11.76 -28.77 -47.55
CA ASP A 800 10.54 -29.55 -47.75
C ASP A 800 9.27 -28.74 -47.45
N VAL A 801 9.33 -27.84 -46.46
CA VAL A 801 8.24 -26.92 -46.14
C VAL A 801 8.01 -25.95 -47.30
N GLN A 802 9.08 -25.45 -47.92
CA GLN A 802 8.97 -24.59 -49.10
C GLN A 802 8.38 -25.34 -50.29
N ASP A 803 8.80 -26.59 -50.54
CA ASP A 803 8.26 -27.40 -51.63
C ASP A 803 6.79 -27.79 -51.39
N LYS A 804 6.36 -28.01 -50.14
CA LYS A 804 4.93 -28.17 -49.77
C LYS A 804 4.13 -26.87 -50.01
N MET A 805 4.69 -25.70 -49.64
CA MET A 805 4.06 -24.40 -49.94
C MET A 805 3.90 -24.17 -51.44
N HIS A 806 4.94 -24.46 -52.23
CA HIS A 806 4.89 -24.39 -53.69
C HIS A 806 3.83 -25.32 -54.27
N ALA A 807 3.73 -26.57 -53.80
CA ALA A 807 2.68 -27.49 -54.23
C ALA A 807 1.26 -27.01 -53.87
N GLU A 808 1.09 -26.27 -52.76
CA GLU A 808 -0.17 -25.60 -52.45
C GLU A 808 -0.45 -24.42 -53.41
N PHE A 809 0.53 -23.56 -53.67
CA PHE A 809 0.38 -22.45 -54.61
C PHE A 809 0.08 -22.92 -56.03
N ASP A 810 0.71 -23.99 -56.50
CA ASP A 810 0.48 -24.54 -57.85
C ASP A 810 -0.91 -25.17 -57.97
N ARG A 811 -1.45 -25.71 -56.87
CA ARG A 811 -2.79 -26.27 -56.78
C ARG A 811 -3.90 -25.21 -56.70
N VAL A 812 -3.66 -24.11 -55.97
CA VAL A 812 -4.70 -23.10 -55.63
C VAL A 812 -4.62 -21.85 -56.51
N ILE A 813 -3.42 -21.38 -56.80
CA ILE A 813 -3.16 -20.11 -57.52
C ILE A 813 -2.82 -20.39 -58.99
N GLY A 814 -1.91 -21.34 -59.24
CA GLY A 814 -1.55 -21.84 -60.57
C GLY A 814 -0.88 -20.81 -61.51
N SER A 815 -0.46 -19.64 -61.01
CA SER A 815 0.21 -18.60 -61.81
C SER A 815 0.98 -17.60 -60.92
N ASP A 816 1.74 -16.71 -61.57
CA ASP A 816 2.51 -15.63 -60.92
C ASP A 816 1.65 -14.42 -60.48
N ARG A 817 0.31 -14.52 -60.56
CA ARG A 817 -0.59 -13.45 -60.11
C ARG A 817 -0.35 -13.10 -58.65
N LEU A 818 -0.67 -11.86 -58.30
CA LEU A 818 -0.70 -11.45 -56.90
C LEU A 818 -1.78 -12.23 -56.12
N ILE A 819 -1.37 -12.75 -54.97
CA ILE A 819 -2.20 -13.38 -53.95
C ILE A 819 -2.81 -12.28 -53.08
N THR A 820 -4.11 -12.41 -52.83
CA THR A 820 -4.94 -11.46 -52.09
C THR A 820 -5.47 -12.09 -50.80
N THR A 821 -6.04 -11.28 -49.90
CA THR A 821 -6.67 -11.79 -48.67
C THR A 821 -7.85 -12.73 -48.92
N LYS A 822 -8.44 -12.75 -50.12
CA LYS A 822 -9.49 -13.71 -50.51
C LYS A 822 -8.95 -15.14 -50.62
N ASP A 823 -7.72 -15.28 -51.11
CA ASP A 823 -7.05 -16.58 -51.31
C ASP A 823 -6.65 -17.25 -49.97
N LYS A 824 -6.62 -16.47 -48.87
CA LYS A 824 -6.12 -16.89 -47.55
C LYS A 824 -6.79 -18.14 -46.99
N ASN A 825 -8.08 -18.34 -47.23
CA ASN A 825 -8.82 -19.49 -46.70
C ASN A 825 -8.55 -20.79 -47.49
N GLU A 826 -7.95 -20.69 -48.68
CA GLU A 826 -7.59 -21.84 -49.52
C GLU A 826 -6.10 -22.21 -49.41
N LEU A 827 -5.28 -21.25 -48.98
CA LEU A 827 -3.84 -21.39 -48.69
C LEU A 827 -3.59 -21.82 -47.23
N ILE A 828 -4.09 -23.01 -46.91
CA ILE A 828 -4.13 -23.58 -45.55
C ILE A 828 -2.73 -23.87 -45.02
N TYR A 829 -1.84 -24.44 -45.85
CA TYR A 829 -0.48 -24.78 -45.44
C TYR A 829 0.41 -23.54 -45.26
N LEU A 830 0.29 -22.53 -46.14
CA LEU A 830 0.91 -21.22 -45.91
C LEU A 830 0.41 -20.57 -44.62
N ALA A 831 -0.91 -20.59 -44.38
CA ALA A 831 -1.47 -20.04 -43.15
C ALA A 831 -0.97 -20.79 -41.91
N ALA A 832 -0.72 -22.09 -42.00
CA ALA A 832 -0.07 -22.87 -40.94
C ALA A 832 1.42 -22.53 -40.76
N VAL A 833 2.16 -22.22 -41.83
CA VAL A 833 3.56 -21.76 -41.79
C VAL A 833 3.70 -20.41 -41.08
N ILE A 834 2.71 -19.53 -41.20
CA ILE A 834 2.72 -18.17 -40.60
C ILE A 834 2.35 -18.17 -39.10
N ASN A 835 1.83 -19.28 -38.54
CA ASN A 835 1.49 -19.42 -37.12
C ASN A 835 2.42 -20.44 -36.41
N VAL A 836 2.68 -20.33 -35.08
CA VAL A 836 3.75 -21.09 -34.37
C VAL A 836 3.33 -21.61 -32.96
N PHE A 837 3.91 -22.73 -32.47
CA PHE A 837 3.64 -23.49 -31.19
C PHE A 837 2.48 -24.51 -31.26
N PRO A 838 2.43 -25.69 -30.55
CA PRO A 838 3.37 -26.39 -29.63
C PRO A 838 4.48 -27.19 -30.34
N ASP A 839 5.47 -27.76 -29.63
CA ASP A 839 6.84 -28.11 -30.12
C ASP A 839 7.62 -26.84 -30.55
N PRO A 840 8.02 -25.96 -29.60
CA PRO A 840 8.44 -24.57 -29.92
C PRO A 840 9.76 -24.48 -30.68
N TYR A 841 10.67 -25.41 -30.40
CA TYR A 841 12.03 -25.44 -30.96
C TYR A 841 12.11 -26.23 -32.28
N GLN A 842 10.98 -26.71 -32.79
CA GLN A 842 10.87 -27.35 -34.11
C GLN A 842 9.93 -26.52 -34.97
N PHE A 843 10.20 -26.45 -36.28
CA PHE A 843 9.33 -25.80 -37.26
C PHE A 843 8.46 -26.88 -37.93
N LYS A 844 7.19 -27.00 -37.52
CA LYS A 844 6.26 -28.07 -37.96
C LYS A 844 4.86 -27.48 -38.16
N PRO A 845 4.58 -26.88 -39.34
CA PRO A 845 3.30 -26.22 -39.63
C PRO A 845 2.08 -27.11 -39.41
N GLU A 846 2.22 -28.43 -39.63
CA GLU A 846 1.14 -29.41 -39.54
C GLU A 846 0.43 -29.43 -38.17
N ARG A 847 1.06 -28.90 -37.11
CA ARG A 847 0.44 -28.73 -35.77
C ARG A 847 -0.80 -27.83 -35.76
N PHE A 848 -0.97 -26.98 -36.77
CA PHE A 848 -2.10 -26.06 -36.92
C PHE A 848 -3.26 -26.64 -37.73
N ILE A 849 -3.11 -27.87 -38.22
CA ILE A 849 -4.06 -28.49 -39.14
C ILE A 849 -4.63 -29.74 -38.45
N ASN A 850 -5.95 -29.83 -38.33
CA ASN A 850 -6.60 -31.01 -37.76
C ASN A 850 -6.65 -32.19 -38.78
N ASP A 851 -7.10 -33.36 -38.32
CA ASP A 851 -7.24 -34.57 -39.16
C ASP A 851 -8.17 -34.41 -40.38
N LYS A 852 -8.95 -33.32 -40.46
CA LYS A 852 -9.82 -32.99 -41.59
C LYS A 852 -9.18 -32.00 -42.58
N GLY A 853 -7.97 -31.51 -42.31
CA GLY A 853 -7.31 -30.49 -43.11
C GLY A 853 -7.71 -29.05 -42.78
N GLU A 854 -8.39 -28.80 -41.65
CA GLU A 854 -8.87 -27.48 -41.25
C GLU A 854 -7.90 -26.80 -40.27
N LEU A 855 -7.72 -25.48 -40.36
CA LEU A 855 -6.92 -24.69 -39.41
C LEU A 855 -7.58 -24.67 -38.02
N ILE A 856 -6.82 -25.05 -37.00
CA ILE A 856 -7.22 -24.90 -35.60
C ILE A 856 -6.67 -23.60 -35.00
N ARG A 857 -7.51 -22.90 -34.22
CA ARG A 857 -7.08 -21.75 -33.43
C ARG A 857 -6.53 -22.24 -32.09
N ILE A 858 -5.28 -21.92 -31.82
CA ILE A 858 -4.66 -22.11 -30.49
C ILE A 858 -4.89 -20.83 -29.70
N GLU A 859 -5.52 -20.94 -28.52
CA GLU A 859 -5.93 -19.77 -27.73
C GLU A 859 -4.74 -19.13 -27.00
N GLU A 860 -3.75 -19.96 -26.64
CA GLU A 860 -2.48 -19.60 -26.00
C GLU A 860 -1.52 -18.83 -26.92
N LEU A 861 -1.78 -18.78 -28.24
CA LEU A 861 -0.96 -18.04 -29.19
C LEU A 861 -1.36 -16.56 -29.23
N ILE A 862 -0.67 -15.77 -28.40
CA ILE A 862 -0.99 -14.35 -28.12
C ILE A 862 0.10 -13.34 -28.59
N PRO A 863 0.61 -13.40 -29.84
CA PRO A 863 1.71 -12.54 -30.30
C PRO A 863 1.35 -11.04 -30.35
N PHE A 864 0.05 -10.70 -30.33
CA PHE A 864 -0.45 -9.34 -30.31
C PHE A 864 -0.95 -8.90 -28.91
N SER A 865 -0.58 -9.66 -27.86
CA SER A 865 -1.14 -9.57 -26.51
C SER A 865 -2.67 -9.83 -26.50
N LEU A 866 -3.30 -9.57 -25.36
CA LEU A 866 -4.73 -9.80 -25.11
C LEU A 866 -5.33 -8.70 -24.23
N GLY A 867 -6.67 -8.64 -24.19
CA GLY A 867 -7.39 -7.71 -23.34
C GLY A 867 -7.34 -6.25 -23.80
N LYS A 868 -7.54 -5.31 -22.87
CA LYS A 868 -7.70 -3.88 -23.18
C LYS A 868 -6.48 -3.25 -23.88
N ARG A 869 -5.28 -3.78 -23.62
CA ARG A 869 -3.98 -3.33 -24.15
C ARG A 869 -3.48 -4.12 -25.38
N GLN A 870 -4.32 -4.98 -26.00
CA GLN A 870 -4.02 -5.68 -27.25
C GLN A 870 -3.51 -4.73 -28.36
N CYS A 871 -2.63 -5.24 -29.23
CA CYS A 871 -1.95 -4.45 -30.26
C CYS A 871 -2.93 -3.70 -31.17
N LEU A 872 -2.66 -2.40 -31.40
CA LEU A 872 -3.42 -1.55 -32.32
C LEU A 872 -3.29 -1.99 -33.77
N GLY A 873 -2.10 -2.46 -34.15
CA GLY A 873 -1.72 -2.81 -35.51
C GLY A 873 -1.97 -4.27 -35.90
N GLU A 874 -2.58 -5.11 -35.07
CA GLU A 874 -2.73 -6.56 -35.33
C GLU A 874 -3.33 -6.86 -36.73
N SER A 875 -4.35 -6.09 -37.13
CA SER A 875 -4.99 -6.26 -38.44
C SER A 875 -4.10 -5.86 -39.62
N LEU A 876 -3.16 -4.93 -39.42
CA LEU A 876 -2.16 -4.54 -40.41
C LEU A 876 -1.07 -5.61 -40.49
N ALA A 877 -0.42 -5.91 -39.36
CA ALA A 877 0.67 -6.87 -39.28
C ALA A 877 0.26 -8.27 -39.81
N ARG A 878 -0.94 -8.77 -39.45
CA ARG A 878 -1.45 -10.05 -40.01
C ARG A 878 -1.73 -10.01 -41.51
N MET A 879 -1.98 -8.83 -42.08
CA MET A 879 -2.19 -8.64 -43.51
C MET A 879 -0.84 -8.54 -44.23
N GLU A 880 0.11 -7.77 -43.70
CA GLU A 880 1.49 -7.69 -44.19
C GLU A 880 2.18 -9.06 -44.18
N LEU A 881 2.21 -9.74 -43.03
CA LEU A 881 2.79 -11.08 -42.87
C LEU A 881 2.23 -12.07 -43.89
N PHE A 882 0.91 -12.04 -44.13
CA PHE A 882 0.29 -12.90 -45.12
C PHE A 882 0.63 -12.49 -46.55
N LEU A 883 0.37 -11.24 -46.94
CA LEU A 883 0.52 -10.79 -48.33
C LEU A 883 1.99 -10.81 -48.78
N VAL A 884 2.92 -10.37 -47.92
CA VAL A 884 4.35 -10.37 -48.26
C VAL A 884 4.87 -11.80 -48.38
N MET A 885 4.65 -12.67 -47.39
CA MET A 885 5.12 -14.07 -47.45
C MET A 885 4.45 -14.86 -48.60
N ALA A 886 3.14 -14.70 -48.78
CA ALA A 886 2.41 -15.40 -49.84
C ALA A 886 2.96 -15.06 -51.22
N ASN A 887 3.08 -13.77 -51.53
CA ASN A 887 3.51 -13.32 -52.84
C ASN A 887 5.00 -13.62 -53.07
N LEU A 888 5.85 -13.43 -52.06
CA LEU A 888 7.29 -13.71 -52.15
C LEU A 888 7.55 -15.18 -52.50
N PHE A 889 6.95 -16.13 -51.78
CA PHE A 889 7.11 -17.56 -52.06
C PHE A 889 6.24 -18.09 -53.22
N ASN A 890 5.19 -17.37 -53.65
CA ASN A 890 4.52 -17.71 -54.90
C ASN A 890 5.36 -17.33 -56.13
N ARG A 891 6.03 -16.17 -56.10
CA ARG A 891 6.82 -15.69 -57.25
C ARG A 891 8.22 -16.30 -57.31
N TYR A 892 8.85 -16.58 -56.16
CA TYR A 892 10.24 -17.02 -56.10
C TYR A 892 10.44 -18.31 -55.29
N LYS A 893 11.41 -19.13 -55.74
CA LYS A 893 12.07 -20.14 -54.91
C LYS A 893 13.30 -19.50 -54.27
N ILE A 894 13.41 -19.58 -52.95
CA ILE A 894 14.48 -18.98 -52.15
C ILE A 894 15.38 -20.10 -51.62
N SER A 895 16.69 -19.99 -51.79
CA SER A 895 17.69 -20.95 -51.32
C SER A 895 18.86 -20.25 -50.60
N PRO A 896 19.64 -20.95 -49.76
CA PRO A 896 20.90 -20.39 -49.26
C PRO A 896 21.90 -20.16 -50.41
N GLU A 897 23.02 -19.47 -50.14
CA GLU A 897 24.12 -19.32 -51.12
C GLU A 897 24.71 -20.68 -51.55
N ALA A 898 24.77 -21.63 -50.61
CA ALA A 898 25.21 -23.00 -50.75
C ALA A 898 24.62 -23.82 -49.60
N ASP A 899 24.57 -25.15 -49.74
CA ASP A 899 23.95 -26.04 -48.74
C ASP A 899 24.62 -25.99 -47.35
N ASP A 900 25.90 -25.59 -47.29
CA ASP A 900 26.68 -25.37 -46.06
C ASP A 900 26.60 -23.94 -45.52
N LYS A 901 25.94 -23.02 -46.24
CA LYS A 901 25.79 -21.59 -45.91
C LYS A 901 24.35 -21.22 -45.53
N LEU A 902 23.77 -21.97 -44.60
CA LEU A 902 22.47 -21.63 -44.03
C LEU A 902 22.59 -20.38 -43.12
N PRO A 903 21.59 -19.47 -43.12
CA PRO A 903 21.56 -18.34 -42.19
C PRO A 903 21.58 -18.79 -40.72
N SER A 904 22.21 -18.01 -39.84
CA SER A 904 22.27 -18.38 -38.42
C SER A 904 20.88 -18.37 -37.76
N THR A 905 20.56 -19.43 -37.03
CA THR A 905 19.39 -19.51 -36.14
C THR A 905 19.64 -18.91 -34.76
N GLU A 906 20.85 -18.40 -34.50
CA GLU A 906 21.18 -17.72 -33.25
C GLU A 906 20.46 -16.38 -33.15
N LYS A 907 19.79 -16.20 -32.02
CA LYS A 907 18.95 -15.04 -31.71
C LYS A 907 19.82 -13.90 -31.17
N ARG A 908 19.78 -12.73 -31.81
CA ARG A 908 20.42 -11.53 -31.28
C ARG A 908 19.49 -10.84 -30.28
N ALA A 909 20.05 -10.38 -29.16
CA ALA A 909 19.32 -9.63 -28.15
C ALA A 909 19.01 -8.20 -28.66
N GLY A 910 17.76 -7.76 -28.45
CA GLY A 910 17.20 -6.49 -28.88
C GLY A 910 15.85 -6.26 -28.20
N ILE A 911 15.15 -5.15 -28.50
CA ILE A 911 13.76 -4.95 -28.03
C ILE A 911 12.85 -6.03 -28.62
N THR A 912 13.14 -6.42 -29.86
CA THR A 912 12.64 -7.65 -30.47
C THR A 912 13.79 -8.64 -30.70
N VAL A 913 13.45 -9.91 -30.91
CA VAL A 913 14.44 -10.94 -31.26
C VAL A 913 14.89 -10.72 -32.70
N GLN A 914 16.10 -10.20 -32.89
CA GLN A 914 16.64 -9.91 -34.21
C GLN A 914 17.39 -11.12 -34.80
N PRO A 915 17.27 -11.39 -36.12
CA PRO A 915 18.13 -12.33 -36.81
C PRO A 915 19.54 -11.74 -37.03
N HIS A 916 20.49 -12.61 -37.39
CA HIS A 916 21.75 -12.16 -37.98
C HIS A 916 21.52 -11.69 -39.43
N PRO A 917 22.19 -10.62 -39.92
CA PRO A 917 22.14 -10.24 -41.32
C PRO A 917 22.52 -11.42 -42.21
N PHE A 918 21.69 -11.69 -43.23
CA PHE A 918 21.87 -12.82 -44.14
C PHE A 918 21.52 -12.41 -45.56
N THR A 919 22.03 -13.16 -46.53
CA THR A 919 21.64 -13.04 -47.94
C THR A 919 21.15 -14.39 -48.42
N CYS A 920 20.27 -14.39 -49.42
CA CYS A 920 19.71 -15.60 -50.01
C CYS A 920 19.77 -15.53 -51.53
N VAL A 921 19.75 -16.69 -52.18
CA VAL A 921 19.63 -16.80 -53.64
C VAL A 921 18.16 -16.93 -53.99
N MET A 922 17.64 -16.03 -54.83
CA MET A 922 16.26 -16.07 -55.31
C MET A 922 16.20 -16.44 -56.79
N ARG A 923 15.21 -17.25 -57.17
CA ARG A 923 14.93 -17.63 -58.56
C ARG A 923 13.43 -17.55 -58.82
N LYS A 924 13.02 -17.02 -59.97
CA LYS A 924 11.61 -16.99 -60.38
C LYS A 924 11.05 -18.41 -60.53
N ARG A 925 9.78 -18.61 -60.12
CA ARG A 925 9.04 -19.88 -60.29
C ARG A 925 8.32 -19.97 -61.64
N PHE A 926 8.08 -18.82 -62.28
CA PHE A 926 7.35 -18.64 -63.53
C PHE A 926 8.21 -17.83 -64.53
#